data_AF-A0A2K4IL17-F1
#
_entry.id   AF-A0A2K4IL17-F1
#
_cell.length_a   1.000
_cell.length_b   1.000
_cell.length_c   1.000
_cell.angle_alpha   90.00
_cell.angle_beta   90.00
_cell.angle_gamma   90.00
#
_symmetry.space_group_name_H-M   'P 1'
#
loop_
_entity.id
_entity.type
_entity.pdbx_description
1 polymer ?
#
loop_
_entity_poly.entity_id
_entity_poly.type
_entity_poly.pdbx_seq_one_letter_code
_entity_poly.pdbx_strand_id
1 'polypeptide(L)'
;MPATRFSLPDSTITLDARPDRLDLRDRIFTARVQSLPASFPSDKDVTEKLADYLNRQMVLFQGKEGACTGFGLSAVINYLLWRRDAESVQTSPRQLYHLAKLYDEWPGEDYSGSSCRGALKGWHKHGVCEKSLWPYSVAPDGSVPAFEAPAANWAEDAVTRPLGVYYRVEKDDITAMMAALYETGALYVSATVHEGWAISSKGEAKAFQSTAQLPVIRWKPKAKGGHAFALIGYTHEGFIVQNSWSTQWGFSGFAILTYEDWLANGTDAWAVALGVPIKHGAASRNAKPSKNQSDEQSVFRNALPQSSAKRDGVSLLSADSRQPDRKGPPALTTDQAYGLTVVMENNGSIGPRLTDVENVRAGVARIVRQAPKAWYDNLPAAQKPKVLRIAVFSHGGINSEKDSISRICAMAPYFLENGIYPLFVTWRTGILETLADIIKDTFPGLFPESGGFGDILKVIKDKAVEGLDRTVEMVTKKLGGDQWSQMKQNAEAASIASFTPRGLLEMADNLKKLVGDLGATRVELHLIGHSAGSLINGHLIQLLWARGLPIATSTLLAPACTLDFANRTYRKVIENGGLERENFHLHIMSDKREQADNVIRVYNKSLLYLVSRSYEELQRMPLLGMAKSLDGAYLDFSKPDACEWNIAAQDMTLQWNNFYWNNNIPSGFAATGNGLAASFAKTLHIYNDAKMTYGPNIKADTSHGGFDNDLTAMTRTLKTILKLGPDEALHQPLIDLNY
;
A
#
# COMPACT_ATOMS: atom_id res chain seq x y z
N MET A 1 5.17 -21.30 -14.14
CA MET A 1 4.48 -22.21 -15.08
C MET A 1 3.05 -21.72 -15.27
N PRO A 2 2.47 -21.79 -16.49
CA PRO A 2 1.05 -21.50 -16.69
C PRO A 2 0.19 -22.55 -15.96
N ALA A 3 -1.00 -22.19 -15.51
CA ALA A 3 -1.93 -23.15 -14.92
C ALA A 3 -2.29 -24.26 -15.92
N THR A 4 -2.38 -25.49 -15.45
CA THR A 4 -2.73 -26.65 -16.28
C THR A 4 -3.99 -27.33 -15.78
N ARG A 5 -4.69 -28.01 -16.69
CA ARG A 5 -5.85 -28.84 -16.33
C ARG A 5 -5.41 -30.28 -16.14
N PHE A 6 -5.87 -30.89 -15.06
CA PHE A 6 -5.62 -32.29 -14.74
C PHE A 6 -6.94 -33.04 -14.63
N SER A 7 -7.04 -34.15 -15.37
CA SER A 7 -8.24 -34.97 -15.41
C SER A 7 -8.16 -36.07 -14.35
N LEU A 8 -9.10 -36.04 -13.41
CA LEU A 8 -9.43 -37.15 -12.54
C LEU A 8 -10.50 -38.03 -13.23
N PRO A 9 -10.73 -39.26 -12.76
CA PRO A 9 -11.74 -40.15 -13.36
C PRO A 9 -13.13 -39.52 -13.50
N ASP A 10 -13.56 -38.74 -12.51
CA ASP A 10 -14.92 -38.15 -12.45
C ASP A 10 -14.92 -36.60 -12.50
N SER A 11 -13.77 -35.96 -12.68
CA SER A 11 -13.68 -34.49 -12.63
C SER A 11 -12.43 -33.93 -13.34
N THR A 12 -12.38 -32.61 -13.53
CA THR A 12 -11.16 -31.91 -13.99
C THR A 12 -10.84 -30.82 -13.00
N ILE A 13 -9.58 -30.70 -12.61
CA ILE A 13 -9.10 -29.70 -11.66
C ILE A 13 -8.02 -28.82 -12.31
N THR A 14 -7.79 -27.64 -11.73
CA THR A 14 -6.73 -26.72 -12.17
C THR A 14 -5.53 -26.82 -11.23
N LEU A 15 -4.35 -26.96 -11.80
CA LEU A 15 -3.06 -27.02 -11.11
C LEU A 15 -2.27 -25.76 -11.41
N ASP A 16 -1.94 -25.00 -10.38
CA ASP A 16 -1.34 -23.67 -10.53
C ASP A 16 -0.38 -23.29 -9.38
N ALA A 17 0.00 -24.23 -8.52
CA ALA A 17 1.07 -23.97 -7.55
C ALA A 17 2.37 -23.69 -8.30
N ARG A 18 3.12 -22.70 -7.81
CA ARG A 18 4.42 -22.32 -8.37
C ARG A 18 5.52 -22.53 -7.32
N PRO A 19 6.70 -23.03 -7.74
CA PRO A 19 7.85 -23.11 -6.85
C PRO A 19 8.22 -21.75 -6.27
N ASP A 20 8.63 -21.71 -5.01
CA ASP A 20 9.13 -20.50 -4.37
C ASP A 20 10.41 -20.01 -5.08
N ARG A 21 10.56 -18.68 -5.25
CA ARG A 21 11.84 -18.10 -5.68
C ARG A 21 12.87 -18.24 -4.55
N LEU A 22 14.15 -18.31 -4.86
CA LEU A 22 15.20 -18.30 -3.82
C LEU A 22 15.11 -17.00 -2.99
N ASP A 23 14.95 -17.12 -1.67
CA ASP A 23 15.04 -16.00 -0.71
C ASP A 23 16.02 -16.39 0.40
N LEU A 24 17.12 -15.64 0.50
CA LEU A 24 18.19 -15.91 1.47
C LEU A 24 17.78 -15.67 2.93
N ARG A 25 16.58 -15.08 3.15
CA ARG A 25 16.04 -14.83 4.50
C ARG A 25 15.21 -16.00 5.02
N ASP A 26 14.94 -17.00 4.20
CA ASP A 26 14.25 -18.21 4.63
C ASP A 26 15.07 -18.91 5.72
N ARG A 27 14.43 -19.15 6.87
CA ARG A 27 15.07 -19.87 7.96
C ARG A 27 15.04 -21.35 7.65
N ILE A 28 16.21 -21.99 7.61
CA ILE A 28 16.31 -23.43 7.35
C ILE A 28 15.99 -24.22 8.63
N PHE A 29 15.14 -25.23 8.52
CA PHE A 29 14.82 -26.15 9.60
C PHE A 29 16.07 -26.96 9.98
N THR A 30 16.31 -27.10 11.28
CA THR A 30 17.40 -27.92 11.81
C THR A 30 16.82 -28.93 12.78
N ALA A 31 16.95 -30.22 12.45
CA ALA A 31 16.36 -31.31 13.23
C ALA A 31 17.01 -31.45 14.61
N ARG A 32 16.23 -31.85 15.60
CA ARG A 32 16.75 -32.28 16.90
C ARG A 32 17.40 -33.65 16.77
N VAL A 33 18.46 -33.89 17.53
CA VAL A 33 19.10 -35.21 17.61
C VAL A 33 18.20 -36.15 18.40
N GLN A 34 17.45 -37.00 17.70
CA GLN A 34 16.58 -38.03 18.28
C GLN A 34 16.38 -39.20 17.30
N SER A 35 16.08 -40.38 17.84
CA SER A 35 15.64 -41.52 17.02
C SER A 35 14.17 -41.32 16.61
N LEU A 36 13.90 -41.50 15.31
CA LEU A 36 12.55 -41.42 14.76
C LEU A 36 11.87 -42.80 14.82
N PRO A 37 10.55 -42.87 15.03
CA PRO A 37 9.81 -44.12 14.89
C PRO A 37 9.80 -44.58 13.43
N ALA A 38 9.62 -45.88 13.19
CA ALA A 38 9.59 -46.48 11.84
C ALA A 38 8.44 -45.96 10.97
N SER A 39 7.37 -45.47 11.59
CA SER A 39 6.27 -44.76 10.93
C SER A 39 5.70 -43.70 11.87
N PHE A 40 5.10 -42.67 11.28
CA PHE A 40 4.39 -41.62 11.99
C PHE A 40 3.25 -41.10 11.10
N PRO A 41 2.02 -40.87 11.62
CA PRO A 41 1.53 -41.28 12.94
C PRO A 41 1.49 -42.81 13.10
N SER A 42 1.36 -43.29 14.35
CA SER A 42 1.23 -44.72 14.61
C SER A 42 -0.14 -45.25 14.16
N ASP A 43 -0.25 -46.55 13.83
CA ASP A 43 -1.54 -47.18 13.49
C ASP A 43 -2.59 -47.03 14.61
N LYS A 44 -2.13 -46.98 15.86
CA LYS A 44 -2.98 -46.68 17.02
C LYS A 44 -3.52 -45.25 16.98
N ASP A 45 -2.66 -44.26 16.76
CA ASP A 45 -3.08 -42.85 16.64
C ASP A 45 -4.05 -42.65 15.48
N VAL A 46 -3.78 -43.31 14.35
CA VAL A 46 -4.65 -43.33 13.17
C VAL A 46 -6.04 -43.89 13.54
N THR A 47 -6.08 -45.07 14.16
CA THR A 47 -7.34 -45.76 14.49
C THR A 47 -8.17 -44.98 15.52
N GLU A 48 -7.53 -44.44 16.56
CA GLU A 48 -8.24 -43.77 17.65
C GLU A 48 -8.69 -42.35 17.29
N LYS A 49 -7.92 -41.63 16.45
CA LYS A 49 -8.11 -40.19 16.26
C LYS A 49 -8.59 -39.83 14.86
N LEU A 50 -8.12 -40.50 13.80
CA LEU A 50 -8.40 -40.05 12.43
C LEU A 50 -9.89 -40.19 12.04
N ALA A 51 -10.64 -41.08 12.70
CA ALA A 51 -12.09 -41.18 12.52
C ALA A 51 -12.81 -39.87 12.89
N ASP A 52 -12.41 -39.23 14.00
CA ASP A 52 -12.96 -37.92 14.40
C ASP A 52 -12.61 -36.85 13.35
N TYR A 53 -11.36 -36.82 12.87
CA TYR A 53 -10.91 -35.87 11.84
C TYR A 53 -11.73 -35.96 10.54
N LEU A 54 -12.06 -37.17 10.10
CA LEU A 54 -12.92 -37.39 8.92
C LEU A 54 -14.38 -37.01 9.19
N ASN A 55 -14.93 -37.34 10.36
CA ASN A 55 -16.29 -36.97 10.75
C ASN A 55 -16.48 -35.44 10.80
N ARG A 56 -15.41 -34.70 11.14
CA ARG A 56 -15.35 -33.23 11.10
C ARG A 56 -15.10 -32.65 9.70
N GLN A 57 -15.07 -33.49 8.65
CA GLN A 57 -14.93 -33.09 7.26
C GLN A 57 -13.64 -32.29 6.98
N MET A 58 -12.53 -32.68 7.60
CA MET A 58 -11.25 -31.97 7.50
C MET A 58 -10.47 -32.23 6.18
N VAL A 59 -10.92 -33.20 5.38
CA VAL A 59 -10.46 -33.40 4.00
C VAL A 59 -11.26 -32.47 3.08
N LEU A 60 -10.58 -31.46 2.55
CA LEU A 60 -11.19 -30.35 1.82
C LEU A 60 -11.40 -30.66 0.33
N PHE A 61 -12.21 -29.83 -0.33
CA PHE A 61 -12.45 -29.90 -1.78
C PHE A 61 -12.30 -28.53 -2.43
N GLN A 62 -11.28 -28.38 -3.28
CA GLN A 62 -10.98 -27.11 -3.98
C GLN A 62 -11.82 -26.87 -5.24
N GLY A 63 -12.63 -27.84 -5.67
CA GLY A 63 -13.35 -27.73 -6.94
C GLY A 63 -12.41 -27.59 -8.15
N LYS A 64 -12.83 -26.79 -9.13
CA LYS A 64 -12.11 -26.55 -10.40
C LYS A 64 -11.11 -25.39 -10.34
N GLU A 65 -11.10 -24.60 -9.28
CA GLU A 65 -10.16 -23.49 -9.12
C GLU A 65 -8.76 -24.02 -8.75
N GLY A 66 -7.74 -23.30 -9.19
CA GLY A 66 -6.36 -23.51 -8.75
C GLY A 66 -6.10 -22.94 -7.34
N ALA A 67 -6.88 -23.36 -6.35
CA ALA A 67 -6.76 -22.86 -4.98
C ALA A 67 -5.80 -23.70 -4.10
N CYS A 68 -5.01 -24.60 -4.71
CA CYS A 68 -4.27 -25.65 -4.01
C CYS A 68 -3.32 -25.14 -2.91
N THR A 69 -2.68 -23.98 -3.09
CA THR A 69 -1.83 -23.38 -2.04
C THR A 69 -2.60 -23.05 -0.77
N GLY A 70 -3.77 -22.41 -0.88
CA GLY A 70 -4.61 -22.10 0.28
C GLY A 70 -5.24 -23.35 0.90
N PHE A 71 -5.62 -24.33 0.08
CA PHE A 71 -6.20 -25.59 0.55
C PHE A 71 -5.16 -26.50 1.23
N GLY A 72 -3.98 -26.65 0.65
CA GLY A 72 -2.88 -27.42 1.23
C GLY A 72 -2.42 -26.83 2.56
N LEU A 73 -2.32 -25.49 2.65
CA LEU A 73 -2.00 -24.83 3.91
C LEU A 73 -3.13 -24.98 4.94
N SER A 74 -4.40 -24.81 4.52
CA SER A 74 -5.56 -25.04 5.41
C SER A 74 -5.58 -26.47 5.95
N ALA A 75 -5.24 -27.48 5.13
CA ALA A 75 -5.12 -28.86 5.57
C ALA A 75 -4.06 -29.03 6.67
N VAL A 76 -2.88 -28.43 6.52
CA VAL A 76 -1.84 -28.42 7.57
C VAL A 76 -2.36 -27.73 8.83
N ILE A 77 -2.97 -26.54 8.71
CA ILE A 77 -3.45 -25.79 9.88
C ILE A 77 -4.55 -26.55 10.62
N ASN A 78 -5.54 -27.07 9.90
CA ASN A 78 -6.63 -27.87 10.48
C ASN A 78 -6.08 -29.10 11.20
N TYR A 79 -5.13 -29.82 10.60
CA TYR A 79 -4.51 -30.98 11.23
C TYR A 79 -3.79 -30.62 12.53
N LEU A 80 -3.01 -29.53 12.53
CA LEU A 80 -2.29 -29.07 13.72
C LEU A 80 -3.25 -28.53 14.81
N LEU A 81 -4.30 -27.80 14.42
CA LEU A 81 -5.30 -27.28 15.34
C LEU A 81 -6.08 -28.42 16.00
N TRP A 82 -6.53 -29.39 15.19
CA TRP A 82 -7.25 -30.58 15.66
C TRP A 82 -6.40 -31.43 16.61
N ARG A 83 -5.10 -31.62 16.31
CA ARG A 83 -4.19 -32.32 17.22
C ARG A 83 -3.99 -31.60 18.56
N ARG A 84 -4.08 -30.27 18.56
CA ARG A 84 -3.99 -29.44 19.78
C ARG A 84 -5.32 -29.43 20.55
N ASP A 85 -6.43 -29.35 19.84
CA ASP A 85 -7.79 -29.29 20.36
C ASP A 85 -8.77 -29.88 19.33
N ALA A 86 -9.38 -31.02 19.66
CA ALA A 86 -10.29 -31.73 18.77
C ALA A 86 -11.52 -30.87 18.41
N GLU A 87 -11.92 -29.93 19.28
CA GLU A 87 -13.05 -29.03 19.04
C GLU A 87 -12.70 -27.79 18.22
N SER A 88 -11.48 -27.74 17.66
CA SER A 88 -11.07 -26.63 16.80
C SER A 88 -11.92 -26.51 15.53
N VAL A 89 -12.20 -25.26 15.16
CA VAL A 89 -12.96 -24.93 13.95
C VAL A 89 -12.14 -25.16 12.68
N GLN A 90 -12.82 -25.45 11.58
CA GLN A 90 -12.20 -25.54 10.26
C GLN A 90 -11.81 -24.14 9.75
N THR A 91 -10.57 -23.98 9.32
CA THR A 91 -10.03 -22.70 8.82
C THR A 91 -10.39 -22.41 7.37
N SER A 92 -10.48 -21.12 7.01
CA SER A 92 -10.81 -20.69 5.63
C SER A 92 -9.67 -20.94 4.64
N PRO A 93 -9.81 -21.88 3.68
CA PRO A 93 -8.86 -22.00 2.58
C PRO A 93 -8.96 -20.82 1.60
N ARG A 94 -10.13 -20.16 1.52
CA ARG A 94 -10.34 -18.97 0.67
C ARG A 94 -9.45 -17.83 1.12
N GLN A 95 -9.45 -17.52 2.42
CA GLN A 95 -8.59 -16.47 2.97
C GLN A 95 -7.13 -16.75 2.65
N LEU A 96 -6.65 -17.96 2.93
CA LEU A 96 -5.25 -18.33 2.71
C LEU A 96 -4.85 -18.21 1.25
N TYR A 97 -5.70 -18.66 0.31
CA TYR A 97 -5.44 -18.54 -1.12
C TYR A 97 -5.47 -17.08 -1.59
N HIS A 98 -6.45 -16.29 -1.14
CA HIS A 98 -6.56 -14.88 -1.50
C HIS A 98 -5.34 -14.08 -1.01
N LEU A 99 -4.95 -14.26 0.26
CA LEU A 99 -3.77 -13.63 0.83
C LEU A 99 -2.47 -14.16 0.20
N ALA A 100 -2.42 -15.42 -0.24
CA ALA A 100 -1.26 -15.97 -0.94
C ALA A 100 -0.95 -15.16 -2.21
N LYS A 101 -1.98 -14.88 -3.03
CA LYS A 101 -1.85 -14.02 -4.22
C LYS A 101 -1.39 -12.60 -3.86
N LEU A 102 -1.92 -12.04 -2.77
CA LEU A 102 -1.59 -10.68 -2.32
C LEU A 102 -0.13 -10.53 -1.83
N TYR A 103 0.42 -11.55 -1.21
CA TYR A 103 1.77 -11.56 -0.63
C TYR A 103 2.82 -12.28 -1.47
N ASP A 104 2.44 -12.76 -2.65
CA ASP A 104 3.36 -13.41 -3.54
C ASP A 104 4.40 -12.44 -4.11
N GLU A 105 5.53 -12.98 -4.56
CA GLU A 105 6.68 -12.21 -5.04
C GLU A 105 6.61 -11.90 -6.55
N TRP A 106 5.50 -12.26 -7.20
CA TRP A 106 5.31 -12.06 -8.63
C TRP A 106 4.62 -10.72 -8.90
N PRO A 107 5.22 -9.83 -9.69
CA PRO A 107 4.57 -8.57 -10.07
C PRO A 107 3.35 -8.83 -10.97
N GLY A 108 2.23 -8.16 -10.69
CA GLY A 108 0.98 -8.21 -11.46
C GLY A 108 -0.15 -8.97 -10.75
N GLU A 109 -1.35 -8.97 -11.34
CA GLU A 109 -2.52 -9.77 -10.89
C GLU A 109 -2.97 -10.79 -11.94
N ASP A 110 -2.45 -10.72 -13.17
CA ASP A 110 -2.91 -11.50 -14.33
C ASP A 110 -2.33 -12.93 -14.39
N TYR A 111 -1.83 -13.44 -13.26
CA TYR A 111 -1.34 -14.81 -13.17
C TYR A 111 -2.31 -15.70 -12.39
N SER A 112 -2.58 -16.88 -12.94
CA SER A 112 -3.16 -18.00 -12.19
C SER A 112 -2.08 -18.67 -11.34
N GLY A 113 -2.41 -18.94 -10.08
CA GLY A 113 -1.52 -19.55 -9.09
C GLY A 113 -1.10 -18.65 -7.94
N SER A 114 -0.47 -19.28 -6.96
CA SER A 114 0.35 -18.61 -5.95
C SER A 114 1.45 -19.56 -5.46
N SER A 115 2.34 -19.06 -4.61
CA SER A 115 3.45 -19.81 -4.00
C SER A 115 3.15 -20.25 -2.57
N CYS A 116 3.85 -21.28 -2.10
CA CYS A 116 3.76 -21.74 -0.70
C CYS A 116 4.21 -20.63 0.27
N ARG A 117 5.31 -19.94 -0.06
CA ARG A 117 5.79 -18.80 0.75
C ARG A 117 4.77 -17.67 0.79
N GLY A 118 4.07 -17.38 -0.31
CA GLY A 118 3.00 -16.38 -0.35
C GLY A 118 1.89 -16.69 0.66
N ALA A 119 1.42 -17.94 0.68
CA ALA A 119 0.40 -18.40 1.62
C ALA A 119 0.87 -18.31 3.09
N LEU A 120 2.12 -18.71 3.37
CA LEU A 120 2.73 -18.60 4.70
C LEU A 120 2.87 -17.15 5.15
N LYS A 121 3.31 -16.24 4.27
CA LYS A 121 3.36 -14.79 4.57
C LYS A 121 1.98 -14.23 4.90
N GLY A 122 0.94 -14.67 4.18
CA GLY A 122 -0.45 -14.33 4.48
C GLY A 122 -0.86 -14.75 5.88
N TRP A 123 -0.66 -16.03 6.22
CA TRP A 123 -0.98 -16.56 7.55
C TRP A 123 -0.14 -15.89 8.66
N HIS A 124 1.14 -15.63 8.41
CA HIS A 124 2.04 -14.99 9.37
C HIS A 124 1.66 -13.56 9.75
N LYS A 125 1.08 -12.82 8.79
CA LYS A 125 0.73 -11.40 8.98
C LYS A 125 -0.68 -11.20 9.50
N HIS A 126 -1.60 -12.11 9.16
CA HIS A 126 -3.04 -11.95 9.40
C HIS A 126 -3.67 -13.01 10.28
N GLY A 127 -3.02 -14.16 10.47
CA GLY A 127 -3.64 -15.32 11.08
C GLY A 127 -4.61 -15.99 10.09
N VAL A 128 -5.48 -16.86 10.57
CA VAL A 128 -6.50 -17.51 9.73
C VAL A 128 -7.84 -17.61 10.43
N CYS A 129 -8.89 -17.16 9.75
CA CYS A 129 -10.24 -17.15 10.27
C CYS A 129 -10.93 -18.50 10.07
N GLU A 130 -12.04 -18.67 10.77
CA GLU A 130 -12.98 -19.74 10.53
C GLU A 130 -13.52 -19.70 9.09
N LYS A 131 -13.73 -20.88 8.49
CA LYS A 131 -14.25 -21.06 7.14
C LYS A 131 -15.57 -20.31 6.89
N SER A 132 -16.45 -20.19 7.88
CA SER A 132 -17.73 -19.48 7.75
C SER A 132 -17.58 -17.97 7.55
N LEU A 133 -16.50 -17.37 8.08
CA LEU A 133 -16.21 -15.93 7.96
C LEU A 133 -15.62 -15.56 6.61
N TRP A 134 -15.05 -16.50 5.89
CA TRP A 134 -14.64 -16.31 4.50
C TRP A 134 -14.89 -17.58 3.70
N PRO A 135 -16.11 -17.76 3.17
CA PRO A 135 -16.53 -19.03 2.59
C PRO A 135 -15.80 -19.35 1.29
N TYR A 136 -15.87 -20.63 0.94
CA TYR A 136 -15.42 -21.16 -0.34
C TYR A 136 -16.54 -22.04 -0.90
N SER A 137 -17.41 -21.45 -1.71
CA SER A 137 -18.59 -22.16 -2.23
C SER A 137 -18.24 -22.88 -3.54
N VAL A 138 -18.38 -24.20 -3.55
CA VAL A 138 -18.21 -25.03 -4.74
C VAL A 138 -19.58 -25.47 -5.24
N ALA A 139 -19.92 -25.11 -6.48
CA ALA A 139 -21.15 -25.55 -7.11
C ALA A 139 -21.10 -27.06 -7.45
N PRO A 140 -22.25 -27.72 -7.69
CA PRO A 140 -22.28 -29.15 -8.02
C PRO A 140 -21.43 -29.55 -9.23
N ASP A 141 -21.23 -28.63 -10.17
CA ASP A 141 -20.38 -28.84 -11.35
C ASP A 141 -18.88 -28.59 -11.05
N GLY A 142 -18.51 -28.31 -9.80
CA GLY A 142 -17.16 -27.99 -9.36
C GLY A 142 -16.72 -26.55 -9.62
N SER A 143 -17.55 -25.70 -10.21
CA SER A 143 -17.21 -24.28 -10.41
C SER A 143 -17.24 -23.51 -9.09
N VAL A 144 -16.46 -22.43 -9.01
CA VAL A 144 -16.26 -21.62 -7.81
C VAL A 144 -16.36 -20.14 -8.21
N PRO A 145 -17.04 -19.28 -7.41
CA PRO A 145 -17.03 -17.84 -7.66
C PRO A 145 -15.61 -17.28 -7.64
N ALA A 146 -15.32 -16.33 -8.54
CA ALA A 146 -14.02 -15.67 -8.63
C ALA A 146 -13.63 -14.96 -7.32
N PHE A 147 -14.63 -14.40 -6.62
CA PHE A 147 -14.46 -13.77 -5.33
C PHE A 147 -15.71 -13.92 -4.46
N GLU A 148 -15.50 -14.15 -3.18
CA GLU A 148 -16.51 -14.12 -2.12
C GLU A 148 -15.97 -13.19 -1.04
N ALA A 149 -16.73 -12.17 -0.65
CA ALA A 149 -16.28 -11.20 0.35
C ALA A 149 -16.25 -11.86 1.74
N PRO A 150 -15.26 -11.54 2.59
CA PRO A 150 -15.28 -11.96 3.98
C PRO A 150 -16.37 -11.25 4.80
N ALA A 151 -16.75 -11.85 5.92
CA ALA A 151 -17.54 -11.23 6.96
C ALA A 151 -16.74 -10.11 7.65
N ALA A 152 -17.41 -9.08 8.14
CA ALA A 152 -16.79 -7.89 8.72
C ALA A 152 -15.75 -8.18 9.83
N ASN A 153 -16.00 -9.21 10.66
CA ASN A 153 -15.17 -9.58 11.81
C ASN A 153 -14.12 -10.67 11.50
N TRP A 154 -13.82 -10.94 10.22
CA TRP A 154 -12.90 -12.01 9.83
C TRP A 154 -11.49 -11.79 10.38
N ALA A 155 -11.01 -10.54 10.41
CA ALA A 155 -9.65 -10.21 10.79
C ALA A 155 -9.44 -10.40 12.31
N GLU A 156 -10.43 -10.02 13.11
CA GLU A 156 -10.45 -10.20 14.57
C GLU A 156 -10.47 -11.69 14.94
N ASP A 157 -11.22 -12.50 14.19
CA ASP A 157 -11.18 -13.95 14.38
C ASP A 157 -9.83 -14.53 13.93
N ALA A 158 -9.31 -14.10 12.77
CA ALA A 158 -8.09 -14.64 12.19
C ALA A 158 -6.88 -14.56 13.13
N VAL A 159 -6.73 -13.45 13.85
CA VAL A 159 -5.60 -13.26 14.78
C VAL A 159 -5.60 -14.23 15.97
N THR A 160 -6.71 -14.91 16.25
CA THR A 160 -6.77 -15.91 17.32
C THR A 160 -6.13 -17.24 16.93
N ARG A 161 -5.82 -17.44 15.64
CA ARG A 161 -5.13 -18.63 15.08
C ARG A 161 -3.84 -18.21 14.35
N PRO A 162 -2.87 -17.62 15.07
CA PRO A 162 -1.64 -17.09 14.47
C PRO A 162 -0.68 -18.21 14.05
N LEU A 163 0.15 -17.94 13.04
CA LEU A 163 1.38 -18.71 12.79
C LEU A 163 2.43 -18.33 13.82
N GLY A 164 3.05 -19.31 14.47
CA GLY A 164 4.13 -19.09 15.43
C GLY A 164 5.47 -18.92 14.73
N VAL A 165 5.91 -19.95 14.02
CA VAL A 165 7.15 -19.96 13.23
C VAL A 165 6.98 -20.82 11.99
N TYR A 166 7.75 -20.52 10.95
CA TYR A 166 7.86 -21.34 9.75
C TYR A 166 9.32 -21.42 9.32
N TYR A 167 9.74 -22.61 8.90
CA TYR A 167 11.09 -22.93 8.47
C TYR A 167 11.04 -23.71 7.16
N ARG A 168 11.95 -23.40 6.24
CA ARG A 168 12.12 -24.16 5.01
C ARG A 168 12.87 -25.45 5.34
N VAL A 169 12.36 -26.58 4.89
CA VAL A 169 13.04 -27.88 4.99
C VAL A 169 13.71 -28.13 3.64
N GLU A 170 14.94 -28.64 3.65
CA GLU A 170 15.61 -29.00 2.40
C GLU A 170 14.84 -30.15 1.73
N LYS A 171 14.39 -29.94 0.50
CA LYS A 171 13.48 -30.88 -0.18
C LYS A 171 14.16 -32.20 -0.52
N ASP A 172 15.48 -32.15 -0.71
CA ASP A 172 16.30 -33.30 -1.09
C ASP A 172 16.78 -34.11 0.13
N ASP A 173 16.49 -33.63 1.35
CA ASP A 173 16.79 -34.32 2.60
C ASP A 173 15.53 -34.96 3.20
N ILE A 174 15.27 -36.20 2.77
CA ILE A 174 14.15 -37.02 3.27
C ILE A 174 14.22 -37.19 4.80
N THR A 175 15.43 -37.30 5.36
CA THR A 175 15.61 -37.52 6.80
C THR A 175 15.22 -36.27 7.58
N ALA A 176 15.63 -35.09 7.12
CA ALA A 176 15.20 -33.82 7.69
C ALA A 176 13.67 -33.64 7.58
N MET A 177 13.06 -34.05 6.47
CA MET A 177 11.60 -34.00 6.31
C MET A 177 10.87 -34.96 7.27
N MET A 178 11.35 -36.19 7.47
CA MET A 178 10.80 -37.11 8.46
C MET A 178 10.92 -36.54 9.88
N ALA A 179 12.08 -35.96 10.22
CA ALA A 179 12.31 -35.32 11.51
C ALA A 179 11.37 -34.12 11.71
N ALA A 180 11.21 -33.28 10.69
CA ALA A 180 10.30 -32.16 10.72
C ALA A 180 8.83 -32.61 10.89
N LEU A 181 8.39 -33.64 10.14
CA LEU A 181 7.05 -34.23 10.31
C LEU A 181 6.81 -34.74 11.73
N TYR A 182 7.80 -35.39 12.32
CA TYR A 182 7.68 -35.90 13.70
C TYR A 182 7.64 -34.77 14.73
N GLU A 183 8.45 -33.72 14.54
CA GLU A 183 8.54 -32.58 15.46
C GLU A 183 7.34 -31.63 15.38
N THR A 184 6.87 -31.32 14.16
CA THR A 184 5.77 -30.37 13.96
C THR A 184 4.42 -31.03 13.80
N GLY A 185 4.39 -32.28 13.32
CA GLY A 185 3.18 -33.04 13.03
C GLY A 185 2.73 -33.01 11.58
N ALA A 186 3.10 -31.98 10.82
CA ALA A 186 2.73 -31.86 9.41
C ALA A 186 3.70 -30.93 8.67
N LEU A 187 3.87 -31.16 7.37
CA LEU A 187 4.58 -30.27 6.45
C LEU A 187 3.62 -29.72 5.42
N TYR A 188 3.80 -28.43 5.11
CA TYR A 188 3.17 -27.80 3.97
C TYR A 188 4.11 -27.88 2.77
N VAL A 189 3.66 -28.51 1.69
CA VAL A 189 4.54 -28.83 0.57
C VAL A 189 3.93 -28.51 -0.79
N SER A 190 4.78 -28.41 -1.80
CA SER A 190 4.40 -28.40 -3.21
C SER A 190 5.22 -29.43 -4.01
N ALA A 191 4.61 -30.00 -5.05
CA ALA A 191 5.28 -30.90 -5.98
C ALA A 191 4.66 -30.81 -7.38
N THR A 192 5.39 -31.31 -8.38
CA THR A 192 4.85 -31.52 -9.73
C THR A 192 4.07 -32.82 -9.79
N VAL A 193 2.77 -32.77 -10.09
CA VAL A 193 1.93 -33.97 -10.21
C VAL A 193 2.01 -34.60 -11.59
N HIS A 194 1.67 -35.89 -11.67
CA HIS A 194 1.65 -36.71 -12.87
C HIS A 194 0.41 -37.61 -12.90
N GLU A 195 0.22 -38.40 -13.96
CA GLU A 195 -1.00 -39.23 -14.16
C GLU A 195 -1.26 -40.25 -13.06
N GLY A 196 -0.22 -40.69 -12.36
CA GLY A 196 -0.31 -41.56 -11.17
C GLY A 196 -1.16 -41.00 -10.03
N TRP A 197 -1.36 -39.68 -9.98
CA TRP A 197 -2.20 -39.01 -8.99
C TRP A 197 -3.69 -39.17 -9.28
N ALA A 198 -4.10 -39.72 -10.43
CA ALA A 198 -5.51 -39.93 -10.77
C ALA A 198 -6.11 -41.17 -10.06
N ILE A 199 -6.03 -41.19 -8.72
CA ILE A 199 -6.55 -42.27 -7.87
C ILE A 199 -7.97 -41.91 -7.44
N SER A 200 -8.94 -42.77 -7.73
CA SER A 200 -10.33 -42.61 -7.25
C SER A 200 -10.70 -43.74 -6.31
N SER A 201 -11.51 -43.42 -5.31
CA SER A 201 -12.19 -44.38 -4.46
C SER A 201 -13.70 -44.16 -4.56
N LYS A 202 -14.43 -45.27 -4.67
CA LYS A 202 -15.89 -45.29 -4.68
C LYS A 202 -16.38 -45.77 -3.32
N GLY A 203 -17.21 -44.96 -2.67
CA GLY A 203 -17.83 -45.30 -1.39
C GLY A 203 -17.80 -44.14 -0.39
N GLU A 204 -18.38 -44.37 0.79
CA GLU A 204 -18.34 -43.43 1.89
C GLU A 204 -16.92 -43.30 2.46
N ALA A 205 -16.59 -42.10 2.96
CA ALA A 205 -15.32 -41.84 3.63
C ALA A 205 -15.20 -42.74 4.88
N LYS A 206 -14.08 -43.44 5.00
CA LYS A 206 -13.77 -44.34 6.11
C LYS A 206 -12.39 -44.03 6.65
N ALA A 207 -12.23 -44.04 7.97
CA ALA A 207 -10.90 -44.03 8.58
C ALA A 207 -10.20 -45.35 8.26
N PHE A 208 -8.92 -45.28 7.86
CA PHE A 208 -8.09 -46.47 7.78
C PHE A 208 -7.68 -46.91 9.19
N GLN A 209 -7.51 -48.21 9.38
CA GLN A 209 -7.06 -48.86 10.62
C GLN A 209 -5.53 -49.01 10.64
N SER A 210 -4.91 -49.00 9.46
CA SER A 210 -3.46 -49.07 9.31
C SER A 210 -3.04 -48.31 8.06
N THR A 211 -1.84 -47.70 8.10
CA THR A 211 -1.28 -47.01 6.92
C THR A 211 -1.09 -47.93 5.72
N ALA A 212 -1.05 -49.26 5.93
CA ALA A 212 -0.97 -50.26 4.86
C ALA A 212 -2.20 -50.28 3.92
N GLN A 213 -3.32 -49.67 4.33
CA GLN A 213 -4.50 -49.53 3.47
C GLN A 213 -4.41 -48.37 2.48
N LEU A 214 -3.42 -47.48 2.65
CA LEU A 214 -3.26 -46.32 1.81
C LEU A 214 -2.70 -46.73 0.44
N PRO A 215 -3.33 -46.28 -0.66
CA PRO A 215 -2.81 -46.57 -1.99
C PRO A 215 -1.51 -45.81 -2.24
N VAL A 216 -0.53 -46.48 -2.82
CA VAL A 216 0.71 -45.86 -3.30
C VAL A 216 0.46 -45.17 -4.64
N ILE A 217 0.84 -43.89 -4.72
CA ILE A 217 0.85 -43.11 -5.96
C ILE A 217 1.88 -43.72 -6.91
N ARG A 218 1.41 -44.26 -8.04
CA ARG A 218 2.30 -44.91 -9.01
C ARG A 218 2.97 -43.85 -9.86
N TRP A 219 4.27 -43.61 -9.63
CA TRP A 219 5.03 -42.62 -10.39
C TRP A 219 4.91 -42.84 -11.91
N LYS A 220 4.66 -41.75 -12.63
CA LYS A 220 4.66 -41.67 -14.09
C LYS A 220 5.56 -40.51 -14.54
N PRO A 221 6.38 -40.68 -15.58
CA PRO A 221 7.40 -39.68 -15.94
C PRO A 221 6.83 -38.38 -16.52
N LYS A 222 5.55 -38.37 -16.95
CA LYS A 222 4.94 -37.20 -17.60
C LYS A 222 4.33 -36.25 -16.57
N ALA A 223 5.03 -35.13 -16.34
CA ALA A 223 4.54 -34.01 -15.54
C ALA A 223 3.23 -33.42 -16.09
N LYS A 224 2.36 -32.96 -15.19
CA LYS A 224 1.07 -32.36 -15.50
C LYS A 224 0.92 -30.94 -14.96
N GLY A 225 1.49 -30.60 -13.81
CA GLY A 225 1.42 -29.25 -13.23
C GLY A 225 1.88 -29.23 -11.77
N GLY A 226 2.01 -28.04 -11.18
CA GLY A 226 2.34 -27.88 -9.77
C GLY A 226 1.10 -27.99 -8.87
N HIS A 227 1.23 -28.69 -7.76
CA HIS A 227 0.18 -28.86 -6.75
C HIS A 227 0.74 -28.67 -5.34
N ALA A 228 -0.01 -27.99 -4.47
CA ALA A 228 0.33 -27.82 -3.07
C ALA A 228 -0.63 -28.61 -2.18
N PHE A 229 -0.09 -29.28 -1.17
CA PHE A 229 -0.80 -30.23 -0.31
C PHE A 229 -0.13 -30.38 1.05
N ALA A 230 -0.70 -31.20 1.93
CA ALA A 230 -0.16 -31.49 3.25
C ALA A 230 0.49 -32.88 3.29
N LEU A 231 1.66 -32.97 3.91
CA LEU A 231 2.20 -34.23 4.40
C LEU A 231 1.90 -34.31 5.90
N ILE A 232 1.24 -35.39 6.32
CA ILE A 232 0.85 -35.59 7.72
C ILE A 232 1.64 -36.69 8.42
N GLY A 233 2.57 -37.33 7.70
CA GLY A 233 3.31 -38.46 8.21
C GLY A 233 4.21 -39.15 7.19
N TYR A 234 4.83 -40.25 7.60
CA TYR A 234 5.70 -41.10 6.79
C TYR A 234 5.59 -42.57 7.23
N THR A 235 5.97 -43.46 6.32
CA THR A 235 6.02 -44.92 6.50
C THR A 235 7.36 -45.46 5.99
N HIS A 236 7.53 -46.77 5.82
CA HIS A 236 8.69 -47.32 5.14
C HIS A 236 8.61 -47.18 3.60
N GLU A 237 7.42 -46.94 3.04
CA GLU A 237 7.20 -46.81 1.58
C GLU A 237 7.28 -45.36 1.09
N GLY A 238 6.97 -44.39 1.95
CA GLY A 238 6.85 -42.99 1.54
C GLY A 238 6.12 -42.08 2.53
N PHE A 239 5.87 -40.85 2.10
CA PHE A 239 5.12 -39.86 2.86
C PHE A 239 3.61 -40.05 2.73
N ILE A 240 2.88 -39.76 3.81
CA ILE A 240 1.41 -39.79 3.85
C ILE A 240 0.88 -38.43 3.41
N VAL A 241 0.26 -38.40 2.23
CA VAL A 241 -0.34 -37.21 1.61
C VAL A 241 -1.78 -37.06 2.11
N GLN A 242 -2.16 -35.85 2.54
CA GLN A 242 -3.55 -35.40 2.56
C GLN A 242 -3.76 -34.43 1.39
N ASN A 243 -4.70 -34.78 0.50
CA ASN A 243 -5.02 -33.97 -0.67
C ASN A 243 -6.27 -33.10 -0.44
N SER A 244 -6.55 -32.20 -1.38
CA SER A 244 -7.68 -31.25 -1.39
C SER A 244 -8.70 -31.53 -2.49
N TRP A 245 -8.79 -32.79 -2.95
CA TRP A 245 -9.67 -33.24 -4.03
C TRP A 245 -10.85 -34.08 -3.51
N SER A 246 -11.35 -33.74 -2.31
CA SER A 246 -12.38 -34.46 -1.56
C SER A 246 -11.95 -35.84 -1.02
N THR A 247 -12.82 -36.45 -0.23
CA THR A 247 -12.66 -37.81 0.31
C THR A 247 -12.78 -38.91 -0.77
N GLN A 248 -13.18 -38.57 -1.99
CA GLN A 248 -13.26 -39.53 -3.11
C GLN A 248 -11.90 -39.76 -3.79
N TRP A 249 -10.89 -38.97 -3.47
CA TRP A 249 -9.52 -39.18 -3.96
C TRP A 249 -8.73 -40.09 -3.02
N GLY A 250 -7.91 -40.98 -3.57
CA GLY A 250 -7.09 -41.90 -2.75
C GLY A 250 -7.95 -42.76 -1.83
N PHE A 251 -7.50 -43.00 -0.60
CA PHE A 251 -8.30 -43.59 0.47
C PHE A 251 -8.80 -42.47 1.39
N SER A 252 -10.07 -42.08 1.24
CA SER A 252 -10.69 -41.02 2.05
C SER A 252 -9.94 -39.68 2.00
N GLY A 253 -9.25 -39.36 0.91
CA GLY A 253 -8.42 -38.16 0.75
C GLY A 253 -6.92 -38.37 0.95
N PHE A 254 -6.48 -39.60 1.25
CA PHE A 254 -5.10 -39.91 1.60
C PHE A 254 -4.44 -40.92 0.64
N ALA A 255 -3.13 -40.80 0.47
CA ALA A 255 -2.32 -41.74 -0.32
C ALA A 255 -0.85 -41.72 0.15
N ILE A 256 -0.05 -42.69 -0.31
CA ILE A 256 1.40 -42.71 -0.11
C ILE A 256 2.10 -42.11 -1.33
N LEU A 257 2.96 -41.12 -1.11
CA LEU A 257 3.91 -40.60 -2.08
C LEU A 257 5.29 -41.19 -1.79
N THR A 258 5.84 -41.98 -2.71
CA THR A 258 7.14 -42.64 -2.46
C THR A 258 8.28 -41.63 -2.37
N TYR A 259 9.38 -42.01 -1.72
CA TYR A 259 10.53 -41.13 -1.57
C TYR A 259 11.19 -40.79 -2.91
N GLU A 260 11.22 -41.74 -3.84
CA GLU A 260 11.75 -41.53 -5.18
C GLU A 260 10.89 -40.54 -5.97
N ASP A 261 9.57 -40.64 -5.84
CA ASP A 261 8.63 -39.71 -6.47
C ASP A 261 8.81 -38.29 -5.89
N TRP A 262 8.91 -38.17 -4.56
CA TRP A 262 9.19 -36.89 -3.91
C TRP A 262 10.54 -36.29 -4.35
N LEU A 263 11.63 -37.06 -4.35
CA LEU A 263 12.94 -36.55 -4.76
C LEU A 263 12.95 -36.07 -6.22
N ALA A 264 12.17 -36.73 -7.09
CA ALA A 264 12.04 -36.34 -8.49
C ALA A 264 11.15 -35.11 -8.71
N ASN A 265 10.06 -34.97 -7.95
CA ASN A 265 8.99 -34.03 -8.27
C ASN A 265 8.70 -32.97 -7.20
N GLY A 266 9.19 -33.13 -5.97
CA GLY A 266 9.04 -32.19 -4.86
C GLY A 266 9.70 -30.85 -5.17
N THR A 267 9.04 -29.75 -4.77
CA THR A 267 9.52 -28.39 -5.06
C THR A 267 9.75 -27.57 -3.80
N ASP A 268 8.77 -27.49 -2.90
CA ASP A 268 8.91 -26.74 -1.64
C ASP A 268 8.46 -27.59 -0.46
N ALA A 269 9.17 -27.48 0.67
CA ALA A 269 8.79 -28.08 1.93
C ALA A 269 8.95 -27.09 3.09
N TRP A 270 7.88 -26.93 3.86
CA TRP A 270 7.80 -25.97 4.95
C TRP A 270 7.32 -26.63 6.23
N ALA A 271 8.14 -26.53 7.27
CA ALA A 271 7.80 -26.88 8.64
C ALA A 271 7.17 -25.66 9.32
N VAL A 272 6.03 -25.85 9.96
CA VAL A 272 5.29 -24.76 10.63
C VAL A 272 4.90 -25.16 12.04
N ALA A 273 4.78 -24.17 12.93
CA ALA A 273 4.23 -24.36 14.27
C ALA A 273 3.16 -23.31 14.56
N LEU A 274 2.06 -23.75 15.19
CA LEU A 274 0.97 -22.85 15.61
C LEU A 274 1.47 -21.84 16.65
N GLY A 275 1.07 -20.59 16.51
CA GLY A 275 1.26 -19.60 17.55
C GLY A 275 0.26 -19.78 18.69
N VAL A 276 0.51 -19.08 19.80
CA VAL A 276 -0.37 -19.09 20.97
C VAL A 276 -1.64 -18.28 20.67
N PRO A 277 -2.85 -18.85 20.86
CA PRO A 277 -4.10 -18.10 20.73
C PRO A 277 -4.15 -16.94 21.73
N ILE A 278 -4.30 -15.71 21.26
CA ILE A 278 -4.40 -14.55 22.14
C ILE A 278 -5.88 -14.16 22.25
N LYS A 279 -6.49 -14.49 23.39
CA LYS A 279 -7.91 -14.20 23.70
C LYS A 279 -8.31 -12.72 23.56
N HIS A 280 -7.34 -11.80 23.58
CA HIS A 280 -7.53 -10.35 23.46
C HIS A 280 -6.56 -9.69 22.45
N GLY A 281 -6.00 -10.45 21.51
CA GLY A 281 -4.86 -10.02 20.69
C GLY A 281 -5.10 -8.85 19.72
N ALA A 282 -6.36 -8.60 19.35
CA ALA A 282 -6.74 -7.43 18.54
C ALA A 282 -7.20 -6.23 19.38
N ALA A 283 -7.70 -6.43 20.60
CA ALA A 283 -8.23 -5.33 21.41
C ALA A 283 -7.15 -4.45 22.06
N SER A 284 -5.92 -4.95 22.25
CA SER A 284 -4.89 -4.22 22.98
C SER A 284 -3.81 -3.57 22.08
N ARG A 285 -4.06 -3.35 20.79
CA ARG A 285 -3.11 -2.68 19.89
C ARG A 285 -3.42 -1.21 19.58
N ASN A 286 -4.52 -0.66 20.07
CA ASN A 286 -4.71 0.79 20.27
C ASN A 286 -5.74 1.14 21.35
N ALA A 287 -6.36 0.16 22.03
CA ALA A 287 -7.33 0.41 23.08
C ALA A 287 -6.88 -0.22 24.43
N LYS A 288 -5.88 0.37 25.09
CA LYS A 288 -6.23 0.72 26.48
C LYS A 288 -7.27 1.81 26.29
N PRO A 289 -8.50 1.68 26.84
CA PRO A 289 -9.37 2.84 26.92
C PRO A 289 -8.57 3.87 27.70
N SER A 290 -8.02 4.87 27.00
CA SER A 290 -7.75 6.11 27.67
C SER A 290 -9.11 6.47 28.23
N LYS A 291 -9.20 6.73 29.53
CA LYS A 291 -10.39 7.31 30.15
C LYS A 291 -10.57 8.76 29.65
N ASN A 292 -10.42 9.02 28.35
CA ASN A 292 -10.81 10.24 27.69
C ASN A 292 -12.09 9.91 26.92
N GLN A 293 -13.20 10.45 27.41
CA GLN A 293 -14.58 10.29 26.95
C GLN A 293 -14.85 10.74 25.50
N SER A 294 -13.83 10.97 24.65
CA SER A 294 -13.99 11.62 23.35
C SER A 294 -14.01 10.69 22.13
N ASP A 295 -13.56 9.44 22.24
CA ASP A 295 -13.62 8.51 21.08
C ASP A 295 -15.03 7.96 20.82
N GLU A 296 -15.90 7.95 21.83
CA GLU A 296 -17.32 7.57 21.67
C GLU A 296 -18.18 8.65 20.97
N GLN A 297 -17.64 9.85 20.66
CA GLN A 297 -18.45 11.02 20.25
C GLN A 297 -18.34 11.46 18.80
N SER A 298 -17.34 11.02 18.01
CA SER A 298 -17.23 11.49 16.62
C SER A 298 -18.14 10.72 15.66
N VAL A 299 -19.24 11.35 15.24
CA VAL A 299 -20.13 10.76 14.22
C VAL A 299 -19.44 10.64 12.87
N PHE A 300 -18.50 11.53 12.55
CA PHE A 300 -17.82 11.55 11.25
C PHE A 300 -16.80 10.42 11.12
N ARG A 301 -16.03 10.13 12.18
CA ARG A 301 -15.09 9.00 12.16
C ARG A 301 -15.83 7.67 12.26
N ASN A 302 -16.88 7.59 13.08
CA ASN A 302 -17.69 6.38 13.22
C ASN A 302 -18.47 6.02 11.94
N ALA A 303 -18.72 6.99 11.07
CA ALA A 303 -19.34 6.76 9.77
C ALA A 303 -18.38 6.13 8.73
N LEU A 304 -17.07 6.11 8.99
CA LEU A 304 -16.09 5.49 8.08
C LEU A 304 -16.37 3.98 7.95
N PRO A 305 -16.43 3.46 6.71
CA PRO A 305 -16.49 2.02 6.50
C PRO A 305 -15.26 1.32 7.06
N GLN A 306 -15.44 0.06 7.48
CA GLN A 306 -14.31 -0.79 7.81
C GLN A 306 -13.47 -1.10 6.57
N SER A 307 -12.16 -1.17 6.79
CA SER A 307 -11.16 -1.56 5.80
C SER A 307 -10.18 -2.52 6.45
N SER A 308 -9.64 -3.45 5.67
CA SER A 308 -8.57 -4.33 6.13
C SER A 308 -7.39 -4.20 5.17
N ALA A 309 -6.27 -3.69 5.67
CA ALA A 309 -5.11 -3.43 4.84
C ALA A 309 -4.06 -4.54 4.92
N LYS A 310 -3.24 -4.61 3.87
CA LYS A 310 -2.01 -5.38 3.83
C LYS A 310 -1.08 -4.86 4.93
N ARG A 311 -0.51 -5.77 5.72
CA ARG A 311 0.34 -5.42 6.86
C ARG A 311 1.81 -5.38 6.45
N ASP A 312 2.46 -4.28 6.81
CA ASP A 312 3.92 -4.14 6.74
C ASP A 312 4.52 -4.50 8.09
N GLY A 313 5.31 -5.58 8.15
CA GLY A 313 5.85 -6.09 9.40
C GLY A 313 6.27 -7.56 9.34
N VAL A 314 7.05 -7.96 10.35
CA VAL A 314 7.65 -9.30 10.47
C VAL A 314 6.79 -10.24 11.30
N SER A 315 5.66 -9.83 11.88
CA SER A 315 4.78 -10.73 12.63
C SER A 315 3.42 -10.09 12.92
N LEU A 316 2.38 -10.92 13.07
CA LEU A 316 1.11 -10.60 13.73
C LEU A 316 1.24 -9.79 15.02
N LEU A 317 2.36 -9.93 15.73
CA LEU A 317 2.60 -9.37 17.05
C LEU A 317 3.66 -8.26 17.10
N SER A 318 4.13 -7.71 15.98
CA SER A 318 5.02 -6.54 16.04
C SER A 318 4.31 -5.34 16.67
N ALA A 319 4.94 -4.70 17.66
CA ALA A 319 4.40 -3.49 18.28
C ALA A 319 4.56 -2.33 17.29
N ASP A 320 3.46 -1.69 16.91
CA ASP A 320 3.54 -0.33 16.37
C ASP A 320 3.98 0.60 17.50
N SER A 321 4.92 1.49 17.18
CA SER A 321 5.39 2.51 18.13
C SER A 321 4.18 3.27 18.66
N ARG A 322 4.05 3.36 19.99
CA ARG A 322 3.07 4.23 20.65
C ARG A 322 3.10 5.60 19.98
N GLN A 323 1.98 6.00 19.39
CA GLN A 323 1.76 7.40 19.04
C GLN A 323 1.89 8.22 20.35
N PRO A 324 2.69 9.28 20.38
CA PRO A 324 2.80 10.15 21.55
C PRO A 324 1.41 10.74 21.90
N ASP A 325 1.26 11.26 23.13
CA ASP A 325 0.04 11.96 23.56
C ASP A 325 -0.28 13.12 22.59
N ARG A 326 -1.18 12.85 21.65
CA ARG A 326 -1.59 13.78 20.60
C ARG A 326 -2.65 14.73 21.15
N LYS A 327 -2.52 16.02 20.80
CA LYS A 327 -3.60 16.99 21.04
C LYS A 327 -4.53 17.01 19.83
N GLY A 328 -5.85 16.88 20.04
CA GLY A 328 -6.86 17.00 18.99
C GLY A 328 -7.65 15.70 18.79
N PRO A 329 -8.31 15.53 17.63
CA PRO A 329 -8.99 14.29 17.30
C PRO A 329 -8.00 13.11 17.33
N PRO A 330 -8.40 11.95 17.86
CA PRO A 330 -7.58 10.75 17.84
C PRO A 330 -7.19 10.37 16.40
N ALA A 331 -5.93 9.93 16.25
CA ALA A 331 -5.40 9.50 14.95
C ALA A 331 -6.18 8.29 14.42
N LEU A 332 -6.33 8.19 13.10
CA LEU A 332 -6.90 6.99 12.48
C LEU A 332 -5.95 5.80 12.64
N THR A 333 -6.49 4.60 12.54
CA THR A 333 -5.68 3.40 12.39
C THR A 333 -5.05 3.34 10.98
N THR A 334 -3.99 2.55 10.82
CA THR A 334 -3.38 2.31 9.51
C THR A 334 -4.37 1.71 8.52
N ASP A 335 -5.23 0.80 8.98
CA ASP A 335 -6.28 0.19 8.15
C ASP A 335 -7.25 1.24 7.63
N GLN A 336 -7.70 2.16 8.49
CA GLN A 336 -8.56 3.29 8.10
C GLN A 336 -7.85 4.21 7.10
N ALA A 337 -6.57 4.52 7.32
CA ALA A 337 -5.77 5.34 6.40
C ALA A 337 -5.66 4.68 5.01
N TYR A 338 -5.41 3.38 4.94
CA TYR A 338 -5.42 2.61 3.69
C TYR A 338 -6.80 2.59 3.01
N GLY A 339 -7.89 2.66 3.79
CA GLY A 339 -9.26 2.84 3.29
C GLY A 339 -9.53 4.21 2.66
N LEU A 340 -8.63 5.18 2.86
CA LEU A 340 -8.74 6.55 2.36
C LEU A 340 -7.71 6.90 1.28
N THR A 341 -6.79 5.99 0.90
CA THR A 341 -5.71 6.31 -0.04
C THR A 341 -5.59 5.33 -1.19
N VAL A 342 -5.41 5.85 -2.40
CA VAL A 342 -4.95 5.06 -3.55
C VAL A 342 -3.42 5.09 -3.55
N VAL A 343 -2.79 3.90 -3.50
CA VAL A 343 -1.33 3.75 -3.55
C VAL A 343 -0.88 3.39 -4.96
N MET A 344 -0.10 4.27 -5.58
CA MET A 344 0.49 4.09 -6.90
C MET A 344 1.93 3.57 -6.81
N GLU A 345 2.25 2.62 -7.67
CA GLU A 345 3.60 2.10 -7.86
C GLU A 345 4.41 3.03 -8.81
N ASN A 346 5.72 2.79 -8.90
CA ASN A 346 6.68 3.63 -9.65
C ASN A 346 6.56 3.58 -11.18
N ASN A 347 5.40 3.18 -11.70
CA ASN A 347 5.05 3.18 -13.12
C ASN A 347 3.61 3.70 -13.33
N GLY A 348 2.99 4.27 -12.28
CA GLY A 348 1.61 4.75 -12.29
C GLY A 348 0.53 3.65 -12.20
N SER A 349 0.90 2.37 -12.11
CA SER A 349 -0.08 1.30 -11.81
C SER A 349 -0.46 1.30 -10.34
N ILE A 350 -1.58 0.66 -10.02
CA ILE A 350 -2.04 0.51 -8.63
C ILE A 350 -1.49 -0.79 -8.05
N GLY A 351 -0.99 -0.74 -6.82
CA GLY A 351 -0.60 -1.93 -6.07
C GLY A 351 -1.72 -2.41 -5.14
N PRO A 352 -1.86 -3.73 -4.89
CA PRO A 352 -2.91 -4.23 -4.01
C PRO A 352 -2.55 -3.91 -2.55
N ARG A 353 -3.47 -3.24 -1.84
CA ARG A 353 -3.32 -2.82 -0.44
C ARG A 353 -4.48 -3.22 0.46
N LEU A 354 -5.69 -3.35 -0.06
CA LEU A 354 -6.82 -3.89 0.70
C LEU A 354 -6.84 -5.41 0.56
N THR A 355 -7.10 -6.12 1.66
CA THR A 355 -7.13 -7.59 1.71
C THR A 355 -8.52 -8.15 1.48
N ASP A 356 -9.56 -7.36 1.68
CA ASP A 356 -10.98 -7.76 1.65
C ASP A 356 -11.66 -7.43 0.31
N VAL A 357 -10.87 -7.27 -0.76
CA VAL A 357 -11.34 -6.91 -2.11
C VAL A 357 -10.79 -7.87 -3.15
N GLU A 358 -11.53 -8.05 -4.24
CA GLU A 358 -11.17 -9.03 -5.28
C GLU A 358 -9.82 -8.75 -5.96
N ASN A 359 -9.54 -7.49 -6.29
CA ASN A 359 -8.40 -7.05 -7.10
C ASN A 359 -8.16 -5.54 -6.92
N VAL A 360 -7.10 -4.98 -7.53
CA VAL A 360 -6.80 -3.54 -7.40
C VAL A 360 -7.92 -2.62 -7.89
N ARG A 361 -8.66 -2.98 -8.95
CA ARG A 361 -9.77 -2.13 -9.47
C ARG A 361 -10.92 -2.08 -8.47
N ALA A 362 -11.26 -3.23 -7.89
CA ALA A 362 -12.25 -3.32 -6.81
C ALA A 362 -11.78 -2.51 -5.58
N GLY A 363 -10.49 -2.53 -5.27
CA GLY A 363 -9.88 -1.69 -4.24
C GLY A 363 -10.05 -0.19 -4.49
N VAL A 364 -9.75 0.29 -5.70
CA VAL A 364 -9.96 1.70 -6.06
C VAL A 364 -11.45 2.06 -6.05
N ALA A 365 -12.33 1.19 -6.55
CA ALA A 365 -13.78 1.41 -6.48
C ALA A 365 -14.28 1.48 -5.03
N ARG A 366 -13.73 0.65 -4.13
CA ARG A 366 -14.01 0.69 -2.70
C ARG A 366 -13.63 2.04 -2.11
N ILE A 367 -12.41 2.50 -2.35
CA ILE A 367 -11.82 3.71 -1.73
C ILE A 367 -12.44 5.00 -2.30
N VAL A 368 -12.64 5.07 -3.62
CA VAL A 368 -12.96 6.31 -4.34
C VAL A 368 -14.46 6.52 -4.56
N ARG A 369 -15.24 5.43 -4.61
CA ARG A 369 -16.69 5.48 -4.87
C ARG A 369 -17.52 4.98 -3.70
N GLN A 370 -17.28 3.74 -3.27
CA GLN A 370 -18.15 3.08 -2.30
C GLN A 370 -17.99 3.70 -0.90
N ALA A 371 -16.75 3.95 -0.46
CA ALA A 371 -16.48 4.44 0.87
C ALA A 371 -16.95 5.88 1.13
N PRO A 372 -16.71 6.87 0.23
CA PRO A 372 -17.26 8.22 0.41
C PRO A 372 -18.79 8.23 0.42
N LYS A 373 -19.41 7.40 -0.44
CA LYS A 373 -20.87 7.25 -0.46
C LYS A 373 -21.39 6.66 0.85
N ALA A 374 -20.82 5.55 1.30
CA ALA A 374 -21.22 4.88 2.54
C ALA A 374 -21.00 5.79 3.76
N TRP A 375 -19.86 6.49 3.82
CA TRP A 375 -19.59 7.49 4.85
C TRP A 375 -20.68 8.56 4.89
N TYR A 376 -20.98 9.16 3.74
CA TYR A 376 -22.00 10.19 3.64
C TYR A 376 -23.39 9.67 4.04
N ASP A 377 -23.74 8.45 3.64
CA ASP A 377 -25.02 7.79 3.95
C ASP A 377 -25.16 7.45 5.44
N ASN A 378 -24.06 7.10 6.11
CA ASN A 378 -24.02 6.77 7.54
C ASN A 378 -24.06 8.00 8.45
N LEU A 379 -23.88 9.23 7.93
CA LEU A 379 -23.95 10.44 8.74
C LEU A 379 -25.39 10.70 9.24
N PRO A 380 -25.59 11.03 10.53
CA PRO A 380 -26.89 11.42 11.06
C PRO A 380 -27.45 12.64 10.33
N ALA A 381 -28.76 12.66 10.05
CA ALA A 381 -29.41 13.73 9.29
C ALA A 381 -29.14 15.15 9.84
N ALA A 382 -28.98 15.30 11.16
CA ALA A 382 -28.70 16.58 11.81
C ALA A 382 -27.27 17.11 11.57
N GLN A 383 -26.31 16.23 11.27
CA GLN A 383 -24.89 16.59 11.08
C GLN A 383 -24.42 16.37 9.64
N LYS A 384 -25.25 15.75 8.79
CA LYS A 384 -24.96 15.46 7.39
C LYS A 384 -24.88 16.76 6.57
N PRO A 385 -23.73 17.07 5.96
CA PRO A 385 -23.60 18.23 5.07
C PRO A 385 -24.56 18.14 3.88
N LYS A 386 -25.06 19.28 3.38
CA LYS A 386 -25.94 19.33 2.20
C LYS A 386 -25.28 18.74 0.94
N VAL A 387 -23.97 18.89 0.84
CA VAL A 387 -23.12 18.46 -0.27
C VAL A 387 -21.98 17.62 0.29
N LEU A 388 -21.67 16.50 -0.35
CA LEU A 388 -20.48 15.70 -0.07
C LEU A 388 -19.25 16.39 -0.66
N ARG A 389 -18.40 16.96 0.20
CA ARG A 389 -17.12 17.54 -0.21
C ARG A 389 -16.04 16.48 -0.19
N ILE A 390 -15.40 16.25 -1.32
CA ILE A 390 -14.29 15.30 -1.45
C ILE A 390 -13.02 16.10 -1.70
N ALA A 391 -12.08 16.03 -0.76
CA ALA A 391 -10.76 16.63 -0.88
C ALA A 391 -9.75 15.59 -1.33
N VAL A 392 -9.36 15.63 -2.61
CA VAL A 392 -8.31 14.78 -3.16
C VAL A 392 -6.95 15.38 -2.82
N PHE A 393 -6.22 14.76 -1.91
CA PHE A 393 -4.91 15.21 -1.44
C PHE A 393 -3.79 14.35 -2.05
N SER A 394 -2.99 14.96 -2.91
CA SER A 394 -1.81 14.35 -3.53
C SER A 394 -0.56 14.79 -2.77
N HIS A 395 0.06 13.84 -2.04
CA HIS A 395 1.27 14.10 -1.25
C HIS A 395 2.50 14.40 -2.12
N GLY A 396 3.51 15.06 -1.54
CA GLY A 396 4.82 15.23 -2.18
C GLY A 396 5.50 13.89 -2.49
N GLY A 397 6.20 13.80 -3.62
CA GLY A 397 6.96 12.62 -4.11
C GLY A 397 8.18 12.21 -3.30
N ILE A 398 8.16 12.51 -2.01
CA ILE A 398 9.33 12.67 -1.15
C ILE A 398 9.24 11.74 0.06
N ASN A 399 8.05 11.20 0.37
CA ASN A 399 7.81 10.40 1.57
C ASN A 399 7.72 8.90 1.23
N SER A 400 8.18 8.04 2.15
CA SER A 400 7.91 6.60 2.05
C SER A 400 6.39 6.34 2.12
N GLU A 401 5.95 5.15 1.66
CA GLU A 401 4.55 4.74 1.82
C GLU A 401 4.14 4.78 3.30
N LYS A 402 5.02 4.30 4.18
CA LYS A 402 4.81 4.30 5.63
C LYS A 402 4.62 5.71 6.19
N ASP A 403 5.47 6.67 5.82
CA ASP A 403 5.36 8.05 6.30
C ASP A 403 4.10 8.72 5.76
N SER A 404 3.72 8.41 4.53
CA SER A 404 2.46 8.88 3.94
C SER A 404 1.26 8.37 4.73
N ILE A 405 1.25 7.08 5.09
CA ILE A 405 0.19 6.50 5.92
C ILE A 405 0.16 7.13 7.32
N SER A 406 1.31 7.27 8.00
CA SER A 406 1.39 7.92 9.32
C SER A 406 0.83 9.35 9.27
N ARG A 407 1.16 10.09 8.22
CA ARG A 407 0.62 11.43 7.97
C ARG A 407 -0.89 11.42 7.74
N ILE A 408 -1.40 10.47 6.97
CA ILE A 408 -2.84 10.32 6.73
C ILE A 408 -3.56 10.03 8.06
N CYS A 409 -3.02 9.12 8.87
CA CYS A 409 -3.56 8.83 10.21
C CYS A 409 -3.68 10.10 11.05
N ALA A 410 -2.72 11.01 10.92
CA ALA A 410 -2.71 12.27 11.62
C ALA A 410 -3.62 13.35 11.00
N MET A 411 -3.67 13.46 9.69
CA MET A 411 -4.30 14.60 9.02
C MET A 411 -5.78 14.36 8.72
N ALA A 412 -6.15 13.14 8.32
CA ALA A 412 -7.51 12.80 7.91
C ALA A 412 -8.60 13.09 8.97
N PRO A 413 -8.37 12.89 10.29
CA PRO A 413 -9.36 13.25 11.30
C PRO A 413 -9.84 14.70 11.19
N TYR A 414 -8.94 15.67 10.96
CA TYR A 414 -9.33 17.08 10.86
C TYR A 414 -10.22 17.38 9.66
N PHE A 415 -10.03 16.68 8.53
CA PHE A 415 -10.92 16.82 7.38
C PHE A 415 -12.32 16.29 7.71
N LEU A 416 -12.37 15.09 8.28
CA LEU A 416 -13.61 14.40 8.62
C LEU A 416 -14.45 15.19 9.63
N GLU A 417 -13.84 15.67 10.72
CA GLU A 417 -14.54 16.47 11.75
C GLU A 417 -15.05 17.82 11.21
N ASN A 418 -14.49 18.33 10.11
CA ASN A 418 -15.01 19.51 9.41
C ASN A 418 -16.01 19.16 8.29
N GLY A 419 -16.49 17.92 8.22
CA GLY A 419 -17.48 17.46 7.24
C GLY A 419 -16.93 17.34 5.81
N ILE A 420 -15.61 17.16 5.65
CA ILE A 420 -14.94 16.96 4.37
C ILE A 420 -14.45 15.51 4.33
N TYR A 421 -14.76 14.78 3.26
CA TYR A 421 -14.22 13.45 3.06
C TYR A 421 -12.84 13.55 2.40
N PRO A 422 -11.73 13.19 3.09
CA PRO A 422 -10.41 13.21 2.47
C PRO A 422 -10.19 11.95 1.63
N LEU A 423 -9.62 12.12 0.44
CA LEU A 423 -9.18 11.04 -0.43
C LEU A 423 -7.72 11.27 -0.79
N PHE A 424 -6.83 10.35 -0.45
CA PHE A 424 -5.40 10.53 -0.60
C PHE A 424 -4.85 9.83 -1.84
N VAL A 425 -3.80 10.40 -2.40
CA VAL A 425 -2.95 9.76 -3.42
C VAL A 425 -1.55 9.63 -2.85
N THR A 426 -1.16 8.39 -2.62
CA THR A 426 0.19 8.00 -2.17
C THR A 426 0.90 7.35 -3.34
N TRP A 427 2.19 7.61 -3.51
CA TRP A 427 3.03 6.96 -4.52
C TRP A 427 4.36 6.51 -3.92
N ARG A 428 4.90 5.41 -4.46
CA ARG A 428 6.06 4.70 -3.90
C ARG A 428 7.42 5.31 -4.25
N THR A 429 7.51 6.64 -4.21
CA THR A 429 8.75 7.37 -4.49
C THR A 429 9.21 8.12 -3.24
N GLY A 430 10.27 7.62 -2.60
CA GLY A 430 11.04 8.36 -1.59
C GLY A 430 12.13 9.19 -2.25
N ILE A 431 11.78 10.07 -3.19
CA ILE A 431 12.80 10.79 -4.00
C ILE A 431 13.67 11.68 -3.13
N LEU A 432 13.19 12.17 -1.98
CA LEU A 432 14.07 12.90 -1.07
C LEU A 432 15.14 11.98 -0.47
N GLU A 433 14.80 10.76 -0.10
CA GLU A 433 15.77 9.76 0.34
C GLU A 433 16.72 9.42 -0.81
N THR A 434 16.20 9.15 -2.02
CA THR A 434 17.03 8.86 -3.20
C THR A 434 17.95 10.02 -3.58
N LEU A 435 17.45 11.26 -3.59
CA LEU A 435 18.25 12.45 -3.85
C LEU A 435 19.21 12.74 -2.70
N ALA A 436 18.80 12.51 -1.46
CA ALA A 436 19.66 12.65 -0.30
C ALA A 436 20.79 11.63 -0.34
N ASP A 437 20.49 10.39 -0.72
CA ASP A 437 21.46 9.31 -0.87
C ASP A 437 22.37 9.56 -2.06
N ILE A 438 21.87 10.06 -3.21
CA ILE A 438 22.71 10.56 -4.30
C ILE A 438 23.67 11.64 -3.80
N ILE A 439 23.19 12.61 -3.01
CA ILE A 439 24.04 13.67 -2.44
C ILE A 439 25.06 13.08 -1.44
N LYS A 440 24.66 12.17 -0.55
CA LYS A 440 25.55 11.51 0.43
C LYS A 440 26.62 10.65 -0.26
N ASP A 441 26.24 9.82 -1.22
CA ASP A 441 27.14 8.94 -1.99
C ASP A 441 28.13 9.75 -2.82
N THR A 442 27.72 10.91 -3.30
CA THR A 442 28.60 11.84 -4.01
C THR A 442 29.58 12.54 -3.07
N PHE A 443 29.21 12.75 -1.81
CA PHE A 443 29.98 13.48 -0.81
C PHE A 443 30.11 12.73 0.53
N PRO A 444 30.72 11.52 0.56
CA PRO A 444 30.77 10.69 1.75
C PRO A 444 31.59 11.33 2.90
N GLY A 445 32.55 12.21 2.58
CA GLY A 445 33.38 12.91 3.56
C GLY A 445 32.72 14.07 4.31
N LEU A 446 31.47 14.43 4.00
CA LEU A 446 30.71 15.48 4.68
C LEU A 446 29.80 14.95 5.79
N PHE A 447 29.59 13.63 5.87
CA PHE A 447 28.70 12.96 6.82
C PHE A 447 29.46 11.91 7.65
N PRO A 448 30.08 12.28 8.79
CA PRO A 448 30.77 11.31 9.62
C PRO A 448 29.80 10.40 10.39
N GLU A 449 30.03 9.09 10.39
CA GLU A 449 29.19 8.07 11.05
C GLU A 449 29.19 8.14 12.60
N SER A 450 29.97 9.02 13.23
CA SER A 450 30.08 9.09 14.70
C SER A 450 30.58 10.43 15.29
N GLY A 451 30.55 11.54 14.55
CA GLY A 451 31.17 12.82 14.98
C GLY A 451 30.18 13.91 15.41
N GLY A 452 30.45 14.59 16.53
CA GLY A 452 29.63 15.70 17.04
C GLY A 452 29.65 16.96 16.15
N PHE A 453 28.65 17.83 16.36
CA PHE A 453 28.33 19.07 15.60
C PHE A 453 29.52 20.01 15.25
N GLY A 454 30.68 19.88 15.88
CA GLY A 454 31.84 20.75 15.69
C GLY A 454 32.65 20.51 14.40
N ASP A 455 32.75 19.27 13.92
CA ASP A 455 33.63 18.94 12.78
C ASP A 455 33.01 19.29 11.41
N ILE A 456 31.69 19.19 11.29
CA ILE A 456 30.93 19.58 10.07
C ILE A 456 31.13 21.08 9.78
N LEU A 457 31.13 21.92 10.82
CA LEU A 457 31.27 23.37 10.67
C LEU A 457 32.66 23.79 10.17
N LYS A 458 33.71 22.99 10.46
CA LYS A 458 35.08 23.26 10.00
C LYS A 458 35.26 22.98 8.51
N VAL A 459 34.74 21.87 8.01
CA VAL A 459 34.86 21.48 6.60
C VAL A 459 34.09 22.42 5.67
N ILE A 460 32.94 22.93 6.14
CA ILE A 460 32.13 23.92 5.39
C ILE A 460 32.80 25.31 5.38
N LYS A 461 33.64 25.65 6.36
CA LYS A 461 34.27 26.98 6.43
C LYS A 461 35.42 27.17 5.42
N ASP A 462 36.09 26.08 5.04
CA ASP A 462 37.24 26.12 4.12
C ASP A 462 36.84 26.13 2.62
N LYS A 463 35.56 25.92 2.30
CA LYS A 463 35.01 26.06 0.93
C LYS A 463 33.83 27.03 0.95
N ALA A 464 33.88 28.10 0.16
CA ALA A 464 32.78 29.07 0.07
C ALA A 464 31.44 28.36 -0.19
N VAL A 465 30.41 28.65 0.62
CA VAL A 465 29.07 28.00 0.60
C VAL A 465 28.45 28.01 -0.81
N GLU A 466 28.56 29.11 -1.54
CA GLU A 466 28.10 29.20 -2.93
C GLU A 466 28.87 28.27 -3.89
N GLY A 467 30.14 28.02 -3.63
CA GLY A 467 30.96 27.08 -4.40
C GLY A 467 30.55 25.63 -4.14
N LEU A 468 30.13 25.32 -2.90
CA LEU A 468 29.60 24.00 -2.54
C LEU A 468 28.27 23.74 -3.24
N ASP A 469 27.31 24.67 -3.17
CA ASP A 469 26.02 24.55 -3.84
C ASP A 469 26.19 24.34 -5.36
N ARG A 470 27.03 25.13 -6.03
CA ARG A 470 27.32 24.95 -7.47
C ARG A 470 27.94 23.59 -7.80
N THR A 471 28.77 23.07 -6.89
CA THR A 471 29.38 21.74 -7.06
C THR A 471 28.32 20.65 -6.91
N VAL A 472 27.45 20.73 -5.90
CA VAL A 472 26.32 19.81 -5.72
C VAL A 472 25.40 19.85 -6.94
N GLU A 473 25.08 21.05 -7.42
CA GLU A 473 24.24 21.27 -8.60
C GLU A 473 24.81 20.61 -9.86
N MET A 474 26.13 20.68 -10.06
CA MET A 474 26.80 20.10 -11.22
C MET A 474 26.90 18.58 -11.14
N VAL A 475 27.29 18.04 -9.98
CA VAL A 475 27.59 16.60 -9.85
C VAL A 475 26.31 15.77 -9.76
N THR A 476 25.26 16.28 -9.12
CA THR A 476 23.99 15.56 -9.00
C THR A 476 23.09 15.71 -10.24
N LYS A 477 23.43 16.59 -11.19
CA LYS A 477 22.61 16.92 -12.37
C LYS A 477 22.10 15.69 -13.11
N LYS A 478 22.99 14.75 -13.44
CA LYS A 478 22.63 13.57 -14.24
C LYS A 478 21.74 12.60 -13.45
N LEU A 479 22.24 12.09 -12.33
CA LEU A 479 21.51 11.10 -11.53
C LEU A 479 20.21 11.66 -10.95
N GLY A 480 20.24 12.87 -10.40
CA GLY A 480 19.04 13.52 -9.87
C GLY A 480 18.05 13.95 -10.96
N GLY A 481 18.55 14.41 -12.12
CA GLY A 481 17.71 14.71 -13.29
C GLY A 481 17.00 13.48 -13.87
N ASP A 482 17.69 12.33 -13.92
CA ASP A 482 17.09 11.06 -14.37
C ASP A 482 15.97 10.62 -13.40
N GLN A 483 16.20 10.67 -12.09
CA GLN A 483 15.19 10.35 -11.07
C GLN A 483 13.99 11.30 -11.11
N TRP A 484 14.24 12.60 -11.24
CA TRP A 484 13.19 13.61 -11.37
C TRP A 484 12.36 13.41 -12.64
N SER A 485 13.01 13.10 -13.76
CA SER A 485 12.35 12.80 -15.03
C SER A 485 11.49 11.55 -14.94
N GLN A 486 12.01 10.49 -14.30
CA GLN A 486 11.25 9.27 -14.04
C GLN A 486 9.99 9.55 -13.21
N MET A 487 10.07 10.42 -12.19
CA MET A 487 8.91 10.81 -11.39
C MET A 487 7.83 11.52 -12.23
N LYS A 488 8.24 12.46 -13.11
CA LYS A 488 7.30 13.13 -14.04
C LYS A 488 6.64 12.11 -14.97
N GLN A 489 7.41 11.16 -15.50
CA GLN A 489 6.90 10.07 -16.34
C GLN A 489 5.95 9.15 -15.57
N ASN A 490 6.20 8.88 -14.29
CA ASN A 490 5.34 8.05 -13.45
C ASN A 490 3.99 8.73 -13.18
N ALA A 491 4.00 10.04 -12.91
CA ALA A 491 2.79 10.84 -12.76
C ALA A 491 1.94 10.80 -14.05
N GLU A 492 2.60 10.97 -15.20
CA GLU A 492 1.94 10.91 -16.51
C GLU A 492 1.41 9.50 -16.81
N ALA A 493 2.21 8.45 -16.57
CA ALA A 493 1.82 7.06 -16.79
C ALA A 493 0.59 6.65 -15.96
N ALA A 494 0.38 7.24 -14.78
CA ALA A 494 -0.82 7.03 -13.98
C ALA A 494 -2.10 7.60 -14.62
N SER A 495 -1.96 8.48 -15.61
CA SER A 495 -3.05 9.14 -16.35
C SER A 495 -3.30 8.59 -17.76
N ILE A 496 -2.43 7.69 -18.25
CA ILE A 496 -2.50 7.16 -19.62
C ILE A 496 -2.89 5.69 -19.62
N ALA A 497 -3.87 5.31 -20.43
CA ALA A 497 -4.39 3.95 -20.50
C ALA A 497 -3.29 2.94 -20.85
N SER A 498 -3.35 1.75 -20.24
CA SER A 498 -2.39 0.68 -20.46
C SER A 498 -3.00 -0.68 -20.12
N PHE A 499 -2.19 -1.75 -20.21
CA PHE A 499 -2.63 -3.10 -19.88
C PHE A 499 -2.96 -3.27 -18.40
N THR A 500 -2.16 -2.65 -17.50
CA THR A 500 -2.45 -2.64 -16.06
C THR A 500 -3.34 -1.46 -15.67
N PRO A 501 -4.18 -1.60 -14.63
CA PRO A 501 -5.00 -0.50 -14.10
C PRO A 501 -4.13 0.67 -13.66
N ARG A 502 -4.57 1.90 -13.98
CA ARG A 502 -3.81 3.13 -13.79
C ARG A 502 -4.46 4.02 -12.74
N GLY A 503 -3.67 4.48 -11.77
CA GLY A 503 -4.16 5.16 -10.56
C GLY A 503 -5.14 6.29 -10.85
N LEU A 504 -4.73 7.29 -11.62
CA LEU A 504 -5.53 8.50 -11.84
C LEU A 504 -6.71 8.26 -12.78
N LEU A 505 -6.58 7.36 -13.75
CA LEU A 505 -7.70 6.99 -14.63
C LEU A 505 -8.81 6.27 -13.86
N GLU A 506 -8.45 5.26 -13.07
CA GLU A 506 -9.41 4.52 -12.24
C GLU A 506 -10.05 5.44 -11.20
N MET A 507 -9.29 6.36 -10.60
CA MET A 507 -9.83 7.37 -9.70
C MET A 507 -10.84 8.28 -10.40
N ALA A 508 -10.50 8.84 -11.57
CA ALA A 508 -11.39 9.74 -12.29
C ALA A 508 -12.68 9.04 -12.75
N ASP A 509 -12.59 7.78 -13.19
CA ASP A 509 -13.76 6.97 -13.56
C ASP A 509 -14.66 6.66 -12.36
N ASN A 510 -14.08 6.33 -11.20
CA ASN A 510 -14.84 6.05 -9.98
C ASN A 510 -15.45 7.32 -9.35
N LEU A 511 -14.76 8.46 -9.41
CA LEU A 511 -15.34 9.76 -9.03
C LEU A 511 -16.53 10.12 -9.93
N LYS A 512 -16.44 9.90 -11.25
CA LYS A 512 -17.57 10.10 -12.17
C LYS A 512 -18.77 9.25 -11.78
N LYS A 513 -18.53 7.97 -11.47
CA LYS A 513 -19.60 7.05 -11.03
C LYS A 513 -20.20 7.50 -9.69
N LEU A 514 -19.39 7.93 -8.73
CA LEU A 514 -19.87 8.47 -7.45
C LEU A 514 -20.77 9.70 -7.64
N VAL A 515 -20.35 10.64 -8.49
CA VAL A 515 -21.15 11.82 -8.85
C VAL A 515 -22.45 11.40 -9.55
N GLY A 516 -22.41 10.37 -10.39
CA GLY A 516 -23.62 9.77 -10.98
C GLY A 516 -24.56 9.15 -9.95
N ASP A 517 -24.01 8.49 -8.92
CA ASP A 517 -24.80 7.84 -7.86
C ASP A 517 -25.51 8.84 -6.94
N LEU A 518 -24.89 9.99 -6.65
CA LEU A 518 -25.42 11.01 -5.72
C LEU A 518 -26.08 12.21 -6.41
N GLY A 519 -25.74 12.47 -7.67
CA GLY A 519 -26.14 13.65 -8.42
C GLY A 519 -25.09 14.77 -8.40
N ALA A 520 -24.93 15.44 -9.54
CA ALA A 520 -23.88 16.46 -9.76
C ALA A 520 -23.91 17.64 -8.79
N THR A 521 -25.08 18.04 -8.30
CA THR A 521 -25.24 19.15 -7.36
C THR A 521 -24.98 18.76 -5.90
N ARG A 522 -24.76 17.47 -5.63
CA ARG A 522 -24.58 16.92 -4.28
C ARG A 522 -23.14 16.54 -3.97
N VAL A 523 -22.22 16.73 -4.92
CA VAL A 523 -20.80 16.42 -4.74
C VAL A 523 -19.94 17.61 -5.17
N GLU A 524 -19.02 18.04 -4.31
CA GLU A 524 -18.00 19.04 -4.61
C GLU A 524 -16.62 18.38 -4.59
N LEU A 525 -15.82 18.58 -5.65
CA LEU A 525 -14.47 18.05 -5.76
C LEU A 525 -13.45 19.16 -5.49
N HIS A 526 -12.52 18.89 -4.58
CA HIS A 526 -11.44 19.81 -4.22
C HIS A 526 -10.10 19.11 -4.41
N LEU A 527 -9.14 19.76 -5.06
CA LEU A 527 -7.81 19.20 -5.30
C LEU A 527 -6.77 19.90 -4.41
N ILE A 528 -5.94 19.14 -3.71
CA ILE A 528 -4.83 19.65 -2.91
C ILE A 528 -3.56 18.93 -3.36
N GLY A 529 -2.54 19.67 -3.78
CA GLY A 529 -1.31 19.09 -4.31
C GLY A 529 -0.09 19.69 -3.64
N HIS A 530 0.68 18.89 -2.91
CA HIS A 530 1.92 19.35 -2.28
C HIS A 530 3.13 18.94 -3.11
N SER A 531 4.06 19.87 -3.34
CA SER A 531 5.29 19.63 -4.09
C SER A 531 5.01 18.93 -5.42
N ALA A 532 5.59 17.75 -5.66
CA ALA A 532 5.38 16.96 -6.86
C ALA A 532 3.94 16.40 -7.00
N GLY A 533 3.14 16.43 -5.93
CA GLY A 533 1.69 16.21 -6.02
C GLY A 533 0.98 17.23 -6.92
N SER A 534 1.60 18.37 -7.22
CA SER A 534 1.11 19.29 -8.27
C SER A 534 1.17 18.70 -9.67
N LEU A 535 2.04 17.71 -9.95
CA LEU A 535 2.06 16.99 -11.23
C LEU A 535 0.88 16.03 -11.30
N ILE A 536 0.64 15.27 -10.23
CA ILE A 536 -0.52 14.38 -10.10
C ILE A 536 -1.83 15.15 -10.28
N ASN A 537 -1.99 16.26 -9.56
CA ASN A 537 -3.19 17.07 -9.67
C ASN A 537 -3.36 17.71 -11.05
N GLY A 538 -2.26 18.07 -11.73
CA GLY A 538 -2.32 18.62 -13.09
C GLY A 538 -2.83 17.60 -14.12
N HIS A 539 -2.46 16.33 -13.98
CA HIS A 539 -3.04 15.27 -14.80
C HIS A 539 -4.48 14.95 -14.37
N LEU A 540 -4.75 14.85 -13.07
CA LEU A 540 -6.06 14.49 -12.56
C LEU A 540 -7.12 15.55 -12.91
N ILE A 541 -6.81 16.85 -12.81
CA ILE A 541 -7.77 17.92 -13.15
C ILE A 541 -8.19 17.85 -14.63
N GLN A 542 -7.28 17.49 -15.54
CA GLN A 542 -7.61 17.29 -16.95
C GLN A 542 -8.51 16.07 -17.14
N LEU A 543 -8.22 14.95 -16.47
CA LEU A 543 -9.02 13.73 -16.54
C LEU A 543 -10.44 13.92 -16.00
N LEU A 544 -10.59 14.68 -14.92
CA LEU A 544 -11.87 15.02 -14.31
C LEU A 544 -12.66 15.97 -15.23
N TRP A 545 -12.02 17.01 -15.75
CA TRP A 545 -12.68 17.93 -16.68
C TRP A 545 -13.14 17.24 -17.97
N ALA A 546 -12.32 16.36 -18.54
CA ALA A 546 -12.69 15.55 -19.70
C ALA A 546 -13.88 14.60 -19.44
N ARG A 547 -14.20 14.34 -18.17
CA ARG A 547 -15.35 13.53 -17.72
C ARG A 547 -16.57 14.36 -17.36
N GLY A 548 -16.51 15.68 -17.52
CA GLY A 548 -17.58 16.61 -17.14
C GLY A 548 -17.66 16.86 -15.64
N LEU A 549 -16.53 16.71 -14.92
CA LEU A 549 -16.44 16.95 -13.49
C LEU A 549 -15.66 18.25 -13.22
N PRO A 550 -16.35 19.37 -12.97
CA PRO A 550 -15.69 20.61 -12.58
C PRO A 550 -15.11 20.50 -11.16
N ILE A 551 -14.05 21.28 -10.91
CA ILE A 551 -13.39 21.37 -9.61
C ILE A 551 -13.88 22.62 -8.88
N ALA A 552 -14.29 22.45 -7.63
CA ALA A 552 -14.76 23.55 -6.79
C ALA A 552 -13.57 24.42 -6.33
N THR A 553 -12.48 23.80 -5.86
CA THR A 553 -11.24 24.51 -5.50
C THR A 553 -10.00 23.67 -5.83
N SER A 554 -8.89 24.33 -6.18
CA SER A 554 -7.59 23.68 -6.31
C SER A 554 -6.57 24.46 -5.50
N THR A 555 -5.89 23.81 -4.56
CA THR A 555 -4.85 24.40 -3.71
C THR A 555 -3.53 23.69 -3.94
N LEU A 556 -2.50 24.42 -4.36
CA LEU A 556 -1.16 23.89 -4.53
C LEU A 556 -0.24 24.41 -3.43
N LEU A 557 0.41 23.49 -2.74
CA LEU A 557 1.36 23.75 -1.65
C LEU A 557 2.78 23.53 -2.18
N ALA A 558 3.58 24.59 -2.27
CA ALA A 558 4.92 24.61 -2.84
C ALA A 558 5.04 23.80 -4.16
N PRO A 559 4.22 24.08 -5.20
CA PRO A 559 4.14 23.22 -6.38
C PRO A 559 5.47 23.09 -7.11
N ALA A 560 5.91 21.85 -7.29
CA ALA A 560 7.19 21.52 -7.94
C ALA A 560 6.99 21.17 -9.43
N CYS A 561 6.15 21.93 -10.13
CA CYS A 561 5.91 21.75 -11.56
C CYS A 561 6.36 22.99 -12.35
N THR A 562 6.82 22.78 -13.59
CA THR A 562 7.21 23.87 -14.49
C THR A 562 6.00 24.74 -14.88
N LEU A 563 6.25 25.98 -15.28
CA LEU A 563 5.19 26.85 -15.80
C LEU A 563 4.59 26.30 -17.11
N ASP A 564 5.37 25.63 -17.96
CA ASP A 564 4.84 24.92 -19.12
C ASP A 564 3.82 23.83 -18.74
N PHE A 565 4.16 22.98 -17.78
CA PHE A 565 3.23 21.97 -17.28
C PHE A 565 1.95 22.63 -16.75
N ALA A 566 2.09 23.70 -15.98
CA ALA A 566 0.95 24.42 -15.41
C ALA A 566 0.06 25.05 -16.51
N ASN A 567 0.65 25.61 -17.56
CA ASN A 567 -0.06 26.12 -18.72
C ASN A 567 -0.87 25.02 -19.43
N ARG A 568 -0.25 23.86 -19.67
CA ARG A 568 -0.90 22.74 -20.37
C ARG A 568 -2.01 22.09 -19.55
N THR A 569 -1.93 22.14 -18.23
CA THR A 569 -2.84 21.48 -17.29
C THR A 569 -3.83 22.45 -16.65
N TYR A 570 -3.43 23.13 -15.57
CA TYR A 570 -4.29 23.97 -14.75
C TYR A 570 -4.91 25.12 -15.53
N ARG A 571 -4.08 25.91 -16.24
CA ARG A 571 -4.56 27.07 -17.00
C ARG A 571 -5.59 26.65 -18.03
N LYS A 572 -5.29 25.60 -18.81
CA LYS A 572 -6.20 25.09 -19.84
C LYS A 572 -7.55 24.69 -19.26
N VAL A 573 -7.58 24.07 -18.07
CA VAL A 573 -8.87 23.72 -17.43
C VAL A 573 -9.60 24.97 -16.91
N ILE A 574 -8.88 25.93 -16.31
CA ILE A 574 -9.46 27.18 -15.81
C ILE A 574 -10.07 28.00 -16.96
N GLU A 575 -9.35 28.19 -18.07
CA GLU A 575 -9.84 28.94 -19.23
C GLU A 575 -11.06 28.28 -19.90
N ASN A 576 -11.17 26.96 -19.80
CA ASN A 576 -12.32 26.20 -20.31
C ASN A 576 -13.49 26.10 -19.32
N GLY A 577 -13.41 26.75 -18.15
CA GLY A 577 -14.48 26.80 -17.16
C GLY A 577 -14.56 25.58 -16.23
N GLY A 578 -13.56 24.69 -16.22
CA GLY A 578 -13.52 23.54 -15.32
C GLY A 578 -13.10 23.86 -13.88
N LEU A 579 -12.55 25.06 -13.65
CA LEU A 579 -12.22 25.61 -12.33
C LEU A 579 -12.26 27.13 -12.41
N GLU A 580 -12.93 27.79 -11.46
CA GLU A 580 -12.92 29.25 -11.38
C GLU A 580 -11.55 29.77 -10.93
N ARG A 581 -11.07 30.84 -11.58
CA ARG A 581 -9.73 31.40 -11.31
C ARG A 581 -9.55 31.84 -9.86
N GLU A 582 -10.60 32.38 -9.24
CA GLU A 582 -10.57 32.81 -7.83
C GLU A 582 -10.50 31.65 -6.83
N ASN A 583 -10.77 30.42 -7.27
CA ASN A 583 -10.70 29.21 -6.46
C ASN A 583 -9.42 28.39 -6.74
N PHE A 584 -8.46 28.95 -7.47
CA PHE A 584 -7.12 28.39 -7.67
C PHE A 584 -6.10 29.08 -6.75
N HIS A 585 -5.70 28.38 -5.69
CA HIS A 585 -4.83 28.91 -4.63
C HIS A 585 -3.42 28.33 -4.70
N LEU A 586 -2.43 29.19 -4.44
CA LEU A 586 -1.01 28.86 -4.36
C LEU A 586 -0.48 29.23 -2.97
N HIS A 587 0.20 28.29 -2.33
CA HIS A 587 0.96 28.52 -1.10
C HIS A 587 2.43 28.31 -1.40
N ILE A 588 3.25 29.34 -1.27
CA ILE A 588 4.67 29.32 -1.65
C ILE A 588 5.52 30.04 -0.61
N MET A 589 6.84 29.86 -0.64
CA MET A 589 7.74 30.63 0.23
C MET A 589 8.21 31.90 -0.47
N SER A 590 8.56 32.92 0.33
CA SER A 590 9.34 34.04 -0.20
C SER A 590 10.72 33.56 -0.64
N ASP A 591 11.32 34.27 -1.59
CA ASP A 591 12.66 33.96 -2.09
C ASP A 591 13.72 33.96 -0.97
N LYS A 592 13.57 34.86 0.02
CA LYS A 592 14.40 34.89 1.23
C LYS A 592 14.33 33.56 2.00
N ARG A 593 13.16 32.91 2.05
CA ARG A 593 12.98 31.63 2.74
C ARG A 593 13.45 30.47 1.88
N GLU A 594 13.18 30.49 0.58
CA GLU A 594 13.71 29.52 -0.38
C GLU A 594 15.26 29.46 -0.34
N GLN A 595 15.93 30.61 -0.20
CA GLN A 595 17.39 30.70 -0.08
C GLN A 595 17.93 30.39 1.33
N ALA A 596 17.07 30.31 2.34
CA ALA A 596 17.45 29.96 3.72
C ALA A 596 17.06 28.52 4.10
N ASP A 597 16.27 27.84 3.25
CA ASP A 597 15.94 26.43 3.36
C ASP A 597 17.15 25.56 2.98
N ASN A 598 17.05 24.24 3.14
CA ASN A 598 18.13 23.32 2.80
C ASN A 598 17.60 21.95 2.40
N VAL A 599 18.38 21.24 1.58
CA VAL A 599 18.22 19.80 1.34
C VAL A 599 19.33 19.08 2.11
N ILE A 600 18.92 18.31 3.13
CA ILE A 600 19.80 17.52 4.03
C ILE A 600 21.01 18.26 4.61
N ARG A 601 20.92 19.60 4.74
CA ARG A 601 22.01 20.49 5.17
C ARG A 601 23.27 20.48 4.29
N VAL A 602 23.19 19.93 3.08
CA VAL A 602 24.30 19.94 2.10
C VAL A 602 24.06 20.96 1.00
N TYR A 603 22.83 21.03 0.50
CA TYR A 603 22.41 22.09 -0.41
C TYR A 603 21.70 23.17 0.40
N ASN A 604 22.21 24.40 0.41
CA ASN A 604 21.78 25.45 1.35
C ASN A 604 20.67 26.35 0.79
N LYS A 605 19.84 25.77 -0.09
CA LYS A 605 18.61 26.37 -0.60
C LYS A 605 17.52 25.30 -0.64
N SER A 606 16.31 25.70 -0.96
CA SER A 606 15.18 24.80 -1.05
C SER A 606 15.32 23.74 -2.13
N LEU A 607 14.49 22.71 -2.02
CA LEU A 607 14.38 21.68 -3.05
C LEU A 607 13.95 22.26 -4.40
N LEU A 608 13.11 23.30 -4.44
CA LEU A 608 12.70 23.93 -5.70
C LEU A 608 13.89 24.59 -6.41
N TYR A 609 14.80 25.20 -5.65
CA TYR A 609 16.06 25.70 -6.20
C TYR A 609 16.89 24.59 -6.83
N LEU A 610 17.06 23.47 -6.12
CA LEU A 610 17.83 22.33 -6.62
C LEU A 610 17.20 21.75 -7.90
N VAL A 611 15.87 21.58 -7.91
CA VAL A 611 15.14 21.10 -9.09
C VAL A 611 15.30 22.08 -10.26
N SER A 612 15.09 23.38 -10.04
CA SER A 612 15.19 24.43 -11.05
C SER A 612 16.60 24.57 -11.65
N ARG A 613 17.65 24.40 -10.83
CA ARG A 613 19.04 24.60 -11.25
C ARG A 613 19.69 23.32 -11.81
N SER A 614 19.24 22.14 -11.38
CA SER A 614 19.94 20.89 -11.67
C SER A 614 19.11 19.75 -12.22
N TYR A 615 17.84 19.61 -11.86
CA TYR A 615 17.08 18.38 -12.21
C TYR A 615 16.10 18.57 -13.35
N GLU A 616 15.72 19.81 -13.66
CA GLU A 616 15.02 20.11 -14.90
C GLU A 616 15.95 20.07 -16.12
N GLU A 617 15.36 19.81 -17.28
CA GLU A 617 16.08 19.70 -18.56
C GLU A 617 16.89 20.97 -18.87
N LEU A 618 16.28 22.13 -18.59
CA LEU A 618 16.93 23.43 -18.68
C LEU A 618 17.32 23.91 -17.29
N GLN A 619 18.58 24.32 -17.13
CA GLN A 619 19.00 25.04 -15.92
C GLN A 619 18.28 26.38 -15.84
N ARG A 620 17.95 26.81 -14.61
CA ARG A 620 17.16 28.02 -14.36
C ARG A 620 15.75 27.89 -14.93
N MET A 621 15.14 26.72 -14.76
CA MET A 621 13.75 26.47 -15.14
C MET A 621 12.80 27.12 -14.13
N PRO A 622 11.89 28.02 -14.53
CA PRO A 622 10.89 28.58 -13.62
C PRO A 622 9.87 27.52 -13.20
N LEU A 623 9.76 27.32 -11.90
CA LEU A 623 8.80 26.42 -11.27
C LEU A 623 7.68 27.22 -10.63
N LEU A 624 6.44 26.75 -10.75
CA LEU A 624 5.25 27.44 -10.25
C LEU A 624 5.31 27.78 -8.75
N GLY A 625 6.03 26.97 -7.96
CA GLY A 625 6.18 27.16 -6.52
C GLY A 625 7.17 28.24 -6.12
N MET A 626 7.94 28.82 -7.05
CA MET A 626 8.94 29.84 -6.73
C MET A 626 8.34 31.25 -6.85
N ALA A 627 8.41 32.06 -5.79
CA ALA A 627 7.87 33.41 -5.83
C ALA A 627 8.45 34.27 -6.97
N LYS A 628 9.75 34.10 -7.27
CA LYS A 628 10.42 34.77 -8.40
C LYS A 628 9.80 34.44 -9.75
N SER A 629 9.21 33.26 -9.95
CA SER A 629 8.67 32.89 -11.27
C SER A 629 7.35 33.60 -11.57
N LEU A 630 6.76 34.24 -10.56
CA LEU A 630 5.49 34.95 -10.64
C LEU A 630 5.66 36.48 -10.55
N ASP A 631 6.88 36.96 -10.29
CA ASP A 631 7.17 38.37 -10.01
C ASP A 631 7.80 39.04 -11.23
N GLY A 632 7.16 40.11 -11.71
CA GLY A 632 7.56 40.86 -12.90
C GLY A 632 8.99 41.41 -12.85
N ALA A 633 9.57 41.61 -11.66
CA ALA A 633 10.97 42.03 -11.50
C ALA A 633 11.98 40.99 -12.01
N TYR A 634 11.57 39.72 -12.15
CA TYR A 634 12.40 38.61 -12.60
C TYR A 634 12.00 38.10 -14.00
N LEU A 635 11.13 38.81 -14.71
CA LEU A 635 10.64 38.45 -16.05
C LEU A 635 11.31 39.25 -17.18
N ASP A 636 12.49 39.83 -16.91
CA ASP A 636 13.31 40.49 -17.94
C ASP A 636 14.21 39.48 -18.66
N PHE A 637 13.86 39.19 -19.91
CA PHE A 637 14.60 38.30 -20.81
C PHE A 637 15.49 39.04 -21.81
N SER A 638 15.60 40.38 -21.72
CA SER A 638 16.36 41.21 -22.67
C SER A 638 17.86 40.93 -22.67
N LYS A 639 18.40 40.41 -21.56
CA LYS A 639 19.81 40.06 -21.38
C LYS A 639 19.96 38.59 -21.00
N PRO A 640 20.15 37.67 -21.96
CA PRO A 640 20.19 36.23 -21.72
C PRO A 640 21.20 35.78 -20.64
N ASP A 641 22.35 36.45 -20.57
CA ASP A 641 23.41 36.10 -19.59
C ASP A 641 23.11 36.56 -18.17
N ALA A 642 22.24 37.57 -18.02
CA ALA A 642 21.92 38.19 -16.73
C ALA A 642 20.51 37.88 -16.23
N CYS A 643 19.65 37.30 -17.07
CA CYS A 643 18.28 36.97 -16.70
C CYS A 643 18.21 35.83 -15.66
N GLU A 644 17.22 35.91 -14.77
CA GLU A 644 17.03 34.94 -13.66
C GLU A 644 16.75 33.53 -14.20
N TRP A 645 15.99 33.46 -15.29
CA TRP A 645 15.47 32.24 -15.89
C TRP A 645 16.16 31.90 -17.20
N ASN A 646 16.04 30.65 -17.64
CA ASN A 646 16.52 30.27 -18.97
C ASN A 646 15.75 31.01 -20.07
N ILE A 647 16.45 31.54 -21.08
CA ILE A 647 15.80 32.25 -22.19
C ILE A 647 14.80 31.37 -22.95
N ALA A 648 15.05 30.06 -23.06
CA ALA A 648 14.13 29.11 -23.68
C ALA A 648 12.82 28.92 -22.90
N ALA A 649 12.75 29.38 -21.64
CA ALA A 649 11.54 29.37 -20.83
C ALA A 649 10.73 30.69 -20.93
N GLN A 650 11.15 31.66 -21.75
CA GLN A 650 10.48 32.96 -21.87
C GLN A 650 8.99 32.81 -22.17
N ASP A 651 8.65 32.09 -23.24
CA ASP A 651 7.26 31.97 -23.72
C ASP A 651 6.36 31.35 -22.66
N MET A 652 6.72 30.18 -22.11
CA MET A 652 5.92 29.52 -21.06
C MET A 652 5.75 30.40 -19.81
N THR A 653 6.77 31.20 -19.47
CA THR A 653 6.78 32.05 -18.27
C THR A 653 5.85 33.24 -18.43
N LEU A 654 5.98 33.96 -19.54
CA LEU A 654 5.11 35.09 -19.86
C LEU A 654 3.67 34.63 -20.05
N GLN A 655 3.47 33.47 -20.68
CA GLN A 655 2.14 32.92 -20.91
C GLN A 655 1.39 32.64 -19.60
N TRP A 656 2.07 32.00 -18.63
CA TRP A 656 1.47 31.74 -17.32
C TRP A 656 1.19 33.03 -16.56
N ASN A 657 2.17 33.95 -16.51
CA ASN A 657 2.04 35.19 -15.76
C ASN A 657 0.95 36.10 -16.33
N ASN A 658 0.84 36.23 -17.66
CA ASN A 658 -0.25 36.97 -18.30
C ASN A 658 -1.62 36.38 -17.95
N PHE A 659 -1.73 35.06 -17.93
CA PHE A 659 -2.96 34.37 -17.51
C PHE A 659 -3.27 34.59 -16.02
N TYR A 660 -2.30 34.32 -15.14
CA TYR A 660 -2.47 34.31 -13.69
C TYR A 660 -2.77 35.71 -13.16
N TRP A 661 -2.09 36.73 -13.72
CA TRP A 661 -2.23 38.12 -13.32
C TRP A 661 -3.20 38.94 -14.18
N ASN A 662 -3.92 38.29 -15.11
CA ASN A 662 -4.83 38.96 -16.03
C ASN A 662 -4.16 40.14 -16.78
N ASN A 663 -2.95 39.90 -17.29
CA ASN A 663 -2.06 40.85 -17.98
C ASN A 663 -1.53 42.02 -17.12
N ASN A 664 -1.73 42.01 -15.80
CA ASN A 664 -1.22 43.04 -14.89
C ASN A 664 -0.24 42.43 -13.87
N ILE A 665 0.97 42.10 -14.34
CA ILE A 665 1.99 41.37 -13.57
C ILE A 665 2.56 42.29 -12.47
N PRO A 666 2.36 41.98 -11.18
CA PRO A 666 2.96 42.74 -10.09
C PRO A 666 4.46 42.45 -9.97
N SER A 667 5.21 43.40 -9.40
CA SER A 667 6.67 43.29 -9.26
C SER A 667 7.13 43.61 -7.83
N GLY A 668 8.22 42.98 -7.39
CA GLY A 668 8.93 43.31 -6.15
C GLY A 668 8.42 42.61 -4.89
N PHE A 669 7.54 41.62 -5.02
CA PHE A 669 6.97 40.89 -3.88
C PHE A 669 7.75 39.61 -3.53
N ALA A 670 8.48 39.01 -4.48
CA ALA A 670 9.10 37.70 -4.30
C ALA A 670 10.12 37.67 -3.16
N ALA A 671 10.90 38.74 -2.99
CA ALA A 671 11.97 38.81 -2.01
C ALA A 671 11.50 38.60 -0.56
N THR A 672 10.34 39.17 -0.19
CA THR A 672 9.85 39.19 1.20
C THR A 672 8.42 38.70 1.37
N GLY A 673 7.69 38.46 0.29
CA GLY A 673 6.25 38.19 0.31
C GLY A 673 5.37 39.43 0.53
N ASN A 674 5.96 40.61 0.72
CA ASN A 674 5.24 41.87 0.91
C ASN A 674 5.06 42.63 -0.41
N GLY A 675 4.04 43.49 -0.49
CA GLY A 675 3.83 44.36 -1.66
C GLY A 675 2.85 43.80 -2.70
N LEU A 676 2.28 42.62 -2.45
CA LEU A 676 1.19 42.08 -3.27
C LEU A 676 -0.14 42.78 -2.95
N ALA A 677 -0.89 43.18 -3.99
CA ALA A 677 -2.20 43.80 -3.81
C ALA A 677 -3.19 42.87 -3.09
N ALA A 678 -4.12 43.43 -2.32
CA ALA A 678 -5.07 42.65 -1.51
C ALA A 678 -5.95 41.70 -2.34
N SER A 679 -6.24 42.03 -3.61
CA SER A 679 -6.96 41.15 -4.53
C SER A 679 -6.21 39.85 -4.83
N PHE A 680 -4.88 39.94 -4.99
CA PHE A 680 -4.00 38.83 -5.31
C PHE A 680 -3.59 38.03 -4.07
N ALA A 681 -3.51 38.67 -2.90
CA ALA A 681 -3.23 38.00 -1.63
C ALA A 681 -4.31 36.99 -1.20
N LYS A 682 -5.48 36.98 -1.87
CA LYS A 682 -6.55 36.00 -1.67
C LYS A 682 -6.22 34.62 -2.24
N THR A 683 -5.49 34.56 -3.35
CA THR A 683 -5.17 33.32 -4.08
C THR A 683 -3.69 32.99 -4.07
N LEU A 684 -2.79 33.97 -3.85
CA LEU A 684 -1.36 33.74 -3.65
C LEU A 684 -0.98 34.01 -2.20
N HIS A 685 -0.58 32.96 -1.49
CA HIS A 685 -0.14 33.00 -0.11
C HIS A 685 1.37 32.79 -0.02
N ILE A 686 2.10 33.84 0.34
CA ILE A 686 3.57 33.81 0.42
C ILE A 686 4.00 33.77 1.88
N TYR A 687 4.74 32.73 2.25
CA TYR A 687 5.21 32.49 3.61
C TYR A 687 6.62 33.04 3.77
N ASN A 688 6.80 33.98 4.69
CA ASN A 688 8.09 34.63 4.96
C ASN A 688 8.55 34.49 6.42
N ASP A 689 7.74 33.87 7.27
CA ASP A 689 8.11 33.54 8.64
C ASP A 689 9.27 32.54 8.65
N ALA A 690 10.16 32.65 9.64
CA ALA A 690 11.32 31.76 9.75
C ALA A 690 10.94 30.33 10.19
N LYS A 691 9.79 30.17 10.84
CA LYS A 691 9.34 28.90 11.41
C LYS A 691 7.91 28.59 11.00
N MET A 692 7.66 27.35 10.60
CA MET A 692 6.33 26.76 10.48
C MET A 692 5.90 26.13 11.81
N THR A 693 4.60 26.06 12.06
CA THR A 693 4.04 25.50 13.30
C THR A 693 3.33 24.19 12.98
N TYR A 694 3.82 23.08 13.52
CA TYR A 694 3.25 21.75 13.24
C TYR A 694 2.32 21.26 14.35
N GLY A 695 2.53 21.75 15.57
CA GLY A 695 1.76 21.35 16.73
C GLY A 695 2.08 22.19 17.95
N PRO A 696 1.49 21.85 19.11
CA PRO A 696 1.64 22.65 20.32
C PRO A 696 3.09 22.55 20.81
N ASN A 697 3.80 23.68 20.78
CA ASN A 697 5.24 23.80 21.06
C ASN A 697 6.17 23.11 20.04
N ILE A 698 5.67 22.72 18.86
CA ILE A 698 6.48 22.12 17.79
C ILE A 698 6.56 23.11 16.63
N LYS A 699 7.73 23.70 16.46
CA LYS A 699 8.05 24.60 15.36
C LYS A 699 9.28 24.10 14.62
N ALA A 700 9.18 24.02 13.29
CA ALA A 700 10.28 23.65 12.41
C ALA A 700 10.70 24.86 11.56
N ASP A 701 11.91 24.84 10.99
CA ASP A 701 12.28 25.82 9.98
C ASP A 701 11.31 25.76 8.80
N THR A 702 10.89 26.94 8.35
CA THR A 702 10.07 27.08 7.14
C THR A 702 10.82 26.44 5.98
N SER A 703 10.22 25.41 5.41
CA SER A 703 10.86 24.56 4.41
C SER A 703 9.86 24.10 3.36
N HIS A 704 10.37 23.73 2.20
CA HIS A 704 9.59 23.20 1.08
C HIS A 704 8.70 22.00 1.48
N GLY A 705 9.25 21.09 2.29
CA GLY A 705 8.55 19.89 2.77
C GLY A 705 7.58 20.15 3.94
N GLY A 706 7.50 21.38 4.45
CA GLY A 706 6.76 21.67 5.68
C GLY A 706 5.31 22.09 5.51
N PHE A 707 4.86 22.43 4.31
CA PHE A 707 3.53 23.00 4.07
C PHE A 707 2.37 22.09 4.48
N ASP A 708 2.48 20.79 4.25
CA ASP A 708 1.47 19.80 4.60
C ASP A 708 1.55 19.33 6.07
N ASN A 709 2.46 19.92 6.85
CA ASN A 709 2.53 19.83 8.31
C ASN A 709 2.22 21.18 8.99
N ASP A 710 2.21 22.29 8.26
CA ASP A 710 1.99 23.61 8.83
C ASP A 710 0.50 23.86 9.10
N LEU A 711 0.18 24.13 10.37
CA LEU A 711 -1.18 24.39 10.82
C LEU A 711 -1.80 25.60 10.11
N THR A 712 -1.03 26.63 9.76
CA THR A 712 -1.55 27.83 9.10
C THR A 712 -1.93 27.54 7.65
N ALA A 713 -1.03 26.90 6.90
CA ALA A 713 -1.28 26.49 5.53
C ALA A 713 -2.50 25.58 5.43
N MET A 714 -2.55 24.54 6.25
CA MET A 714 -3.65 23.57 6.23
C MET A 714 -4.97 24.14 6.75
N THR A 715 -4.95 25.04 7.74
CA THR A 715 -6.16 25.77 8.16
C THR A 715 -6.73 26.60 7.02
N ARG A 716 -5.89 27.32 6.29
CA ARG A 716 -6.33 28.10 5.12
C ARG A 716 -6.90 27.20 4.03
N THR A 717 -6.25 26.06 3.75
CA THR A 717 -6.77 25.08 2.79
C THR A 717 -8.17 24.58 3.15
N LEU A 718 -8.43 24.23 4.43
CA LEU A 718 -9.78 23.83 4.85
C LEU A 718 -10.79 24.98 4.76
N LYS A 719 -10.39 26.21 5.14
CA LYS A 719 -11.26 27.39 4.99
C LYS A 719 -11.64 27.65 3.54
N THR A 720 -10.70 27.50 2.60
CA THR A 720 -10.96 27.60 1.16
C THR A 720 -11.99 26.57 0.71
N ILE A 721 -11.85 25.31 1.12
CA ILE A 721 -12.81 24.24 0.78
C ILE A 721 -14.21 24.53 1.32
N LEU A 722 -14.29 25.04 2.55
CA LEU A 722 -15.54 25.35 3.22
C LEU A 722 -16.11 26.73 2.85
N LYS A 723 -15.39 27.52 2.04
CA LYS A 723 -15.73 28.89 1.66
C LYS A 723 -15.94 29.81 2.88
N LEU A 724 -15.12 29.63 3.92
CA LEU A 724 -15.16 30.42 5.15
C LEU A 724 -14.34 31.70 5.02
N GLY A 725 -14.83 32.80 5.62
CA GLY A 725 -14.09 34.04 5.73
C GLY A 725 -12.80 33.93 6.55
N PRO A 726 -11.88 34.91 6.44
CA PRO A 726 -10.62 34.93 7.19
C PRO A 726 -10.82 34.83 8.71
N ASP A 727 -11.87 35.45 9.23
CA ASP A 727 -12.17 35.52 10.68
C ASP A 727 -13.08 34.37 11.16
N GLU A 728 -13.68 33.60 10.26
CA GLU A 728 -14.55 32.47 10.61
C GLU A 728 -13.72 31.28 11.12
N ALA A 729 -14.14 30.68 12.22
CA ALA A 729 -13.44 29.54 12.80
C ALA A 729 -13.84 28.22 12.11
N LEU A 730 -12.88 27.30 11.98
CA LEU A 730 -13.19 25.90 11.65
C LEU A 730 -13.97 25.27 12.80
N HIS A 731 -14.89 24.36 12.48
CA HIS A 731 -15.59 23.58 13.50
C HIS A 731 -14.59 22.78 14.34
N GLN A 732 -13.65 22.12 13.67
CA GLN A 732 -12.52 21.46 14.30
C GLN A 732 -11.21 22.15 13.86
N PRO A 733 -10.60 23.01 14.69
CA PRO A 733 -9.32 23.62 14.39
C PRO A 733 -8.20 22.57 14.27
N LEU A 734 -7.27 22.80 13.35
CA LEU A 734 -6.03 22.02 13.30
C LEU A 734 -5.11 22.49 14.41
N ILE A 735 -4.75 21.58 15.32
CA ILE A 735 -3.91 21.92 16.47
C ILE A 735 -2.62 21.10 16.54
N ASP A 736 -2.59 19.93 15.92
CA ASP A 736 -1.44 19.03 15.92
C ASP A 736 -1.46 18.15 14.66
N LEU A 737 -0.47 18.35 13.78
CA LEU A 737 -0.23 17.55 12.58
C LEU A 737 1.07 16.75 12.68
N ASN A 738 1.75 16.75 13.83
CA ASN A 738 2.96 15.97 14.03
C ASN A 738 2.62 14.47 14.06
N TYR A 739 3.42 13.63 13.39
CA TYR A 739 3.13 12.20 13.20
C TYR A 739 4.34 11.29 13.35
#